data_AF-M0BQZ5-F1
#
_entry.id   AF-M0BQZ5-F1
#
_cell.length_a   1.000
_cell.length_b   1.000
_cell.length_c   1.000
_cell.angle_alpha   90.00
_cell.angle_beta   90.00
_cell.angle_gamma   90.00
#
_symmetry.space_group_name_H-M   'P 1'
#
loop_
_entity.id
_entity.type
_entity.pdbx_description
1 polymer ?
#
loop_
_entity_poly.entity_id
_entity_poly.type
_entity_poly.pdbx_seq_one_letter_code
_entity_poly.pdbx_strand_id
1 'polypeptide(L)'
;MDMDGFEWLWSVAKSPKAEELGEDRVKHGRKQIGKFGVGKLAAFALGRKLTHIAAKDNVVRIISVSEEEIKERGAGNPPRFNVYKLGFDEAEDVVGEYLEGKDLPNPWEEGWNSWTLAIVDHIEEQYTGSALKPQYLHHMIRTSIPLSSQFKVSLDNSKISRREPDTDERFNVDLIEEDVRDDIENRLQSFWREEEDYGDLEDVPKEKYECSVDKTADYQNIDEEVRCLKVPELGPVTGNATYYENLLTKGKRKERGLKDHGFRITVKGKLVNREDPLFGLDNPPHGHFGRFLAEVEVPDLDDAILVQRNQVSEEHIETQLTREVIQGLFNYCRRKANRLDQQKLEEIEEESEAGEAVRSFGTRLNTLAPFDATQGLRGLSKGQFPDGGLGSVDVQFSSYDEADEITHYSSEDQTIFINEEHPLFKSLEESNKMSDELKQVFGEAVAGNLLASGYLGHHGVEDNLLDISKSITDDSLRSAAGYIRDEIEYFISEIHDASLEGGTRYEKVVVGVFRHISVAIQHEGASDKPDAILTIPQAGEENMSFSIEAKGSKGIVDHEDAKEATVSRHKEEAGCDHAVVIAREFQLEGKGNKDSAFLREMDENVSLMTNEAMEKLLRRHKRRRFTHQQIIDILTNNEHPNDLVEYVEEKWEETPEPGIMGEILQIGWEAQKKNRVNKPSIGMVLADARILEREVPKNKVANVIEAVAVSTGMIDYDRQSQEFELFQQPSVILEQMALEPQDRENTNLSD
;
A
#
# COMPACT_ATOMS: atom_id res chain seq x y z
N MET A 1 10.08 56.38 -17.07
CA MET A 1 9.80 56.79 -15.67
C MET A 1 10.29 58.21 -15.44
N ASP A 2 9.61 58.98 -14.61
CA ASP A 2 10.06 60.29 -14.11
C ASP A 2 10.97 60.13 -12.87
N MET A 3 11.33 61.25 -12.23
CA MET A 3 12.17 61.21 -11.01
C MET A 3 11.45 60.55 -9.84
N ASP A 4 10.18 60.88 -9.62
CA ASP A 4 9.35 60.30 -8.56
C ASP A 4 9.25 58.78 -8.74
N GLY A 5 9.11 58.30 -9.99
CA GLY A 5 9.16 56.89 -10.34
C GLY A 5 10.50 56.22 -10.00
N PHE A 6 11.63 56.92 -10.15
CA PHE A 6 12.95 56.40 -9.77
C PHE A 6 13.18 56.39 -8.26
N GLU A 7 12.77 57.44 -7.55
CA GLU A 7 12.82 57.50 -6.09
C GLU A 7 11.97 56.38 -5.49
N TRP A 8 10.80 56.15 -6.07
CA TRP A 8 9.95 55.03 -5.71
C TRP A 8 10.63 53.69 -6.02
N LEU A 9 11.11 53.50 -7.25
CA LEU A 9 11.76 52.27 -7.66
C LEU A 9 12.91 51.92 -6.72
N TRP A 10 13.74 52.88 -6.32
CA TRP A 10 14.94 52.65 -5.50
C TRP A 10 14.72 52.73 -3.99
N SER A 11 13.51 53.01 -3.53
CA SER A 11 13.12 52.82 -2.13
C SER A 11 13.08 51.31 -1.78
N VAL A 12 13.63 50.91 -0.64
CA VAL A 12 13.69 49.50 -0.20
C VAL A 12 12.73 49.28 0.97
N ALA A 13 12.05 48.12 0.99
CA ALA A 13 11.10 47.72 2.05
C ALA A 13 9.92 48.69 2.28
N LYS A 14 9.61 49.55 1.30
CA LYS A 14 8.40 50.35 1.25
C LYS A 14 7.69 50.09 -0.08
N SER A 15 6.42 49.69 -0.03
CA SER A 15 5.56 49.61 -1.22
C SER A 15 4.38 50.56 -1.05
N PRO A 16 4.40 51.74 -1.70
CA PRO A 16 3.25 52.64 -1.78
C PRO A 16 2.01 51.96 -2.34
N LYS A 17 2.15 50.87 -3.10
CA LYS A 17 1.00 50.10 -3.58
C LYS A 17 0.18 49.49 -2.43
N ALA A 18 0.80 49.19 -1.29
CA ALA A 18 0.09 48.70 -0.11
C ALA A 18 -0.47 49.85 0.75
N GLU A 19 0.19 51.02 0.74
CA GLU A 19 -0.20 52.18 1.57
C GLU A 19 -1.20 53.13 0.90
N GLU A 20 -1.18 53.28 -0.43
CA GLU A 20 -1.95 54.31 -1.17
C GLU A 20 -3.16 53.75 -1.95
N LEU A 21 -3.21 52.45 -2.26
CA LEU A 21 -4.19 51.86 -3.18
C LEU A 21 -5.28 51.00 -2.51
N GLY A 22 -5.36 51.01 -1.17
CA GLY A 22 -6.30 50.19 -0.39
C GLY A 22 -5.97 48.69 -0.41
N GLU A 23 -6.80 47.86 0.25
CA GLU A 23 -6.59 46.39 0.42
C GLU A 23 -6.43 45.66 -0.93
N ASP A 24 -7.24 46.02 -1.93
CA ASP A 24 -7.21 45.39 -3.26
C ASP A 24 -6.07 45.85 -4.18
N ARG A 25 -5.38 46.94 -3.81
CA ARG A 25 -4.26 47.54 -4.53
C ARG A 25 -4.53 47.73 -6.03
N VAL A 26 -5.64 48.39 -6.37
CA VAL A 26 -6.06 48.59 -7.76
C VAL A 26 -5.32 49.77 -8.39
N LYS A 27 -4.74 49.58 -9.58
CA LYS A 27 -4.18 50.67 -10.40
C LYS A 27 -4.30 50.36 -11.89
N HIS A 28 -4.74 51.35 -12.69
CA HIS A 28 -5.00 51.18 -14.12
C HIS A 28 -5.98 50.04 -14.44
N GLY A 29 -7.07 49.93 -13.66
CA GLY A 29 -8.11 48.93 -13.89
C GLY A 29 -7.75 47.48 -13.51
N ARG A 30 -6.62 47.25 -12.83
CA ARG A 30 -6.19 45.89 -12.42
C ARG A 30 -5.65 45.83 -10.99
N LYS A 31 -5.81 44.68 -10.33
CA LYS A 31 -5.25 44.40 -9.00
C LYS A 31 -3.72 44.21 -9.07
N GLN A 32 -3.00 44.68 -8.05
CA GLN A 32 -1.52 44.65 -8.03
C GLN A 32 -0.97 43.69 -6.96
N ILE A 33 -0.10 42.76 -7.37
CA ILE A 33 0.51 41.75 -6.47
C ILE A 33 1.68 42.30 -5.64
N GLY A 34 2.44 43.27 -6.16
CA GLY A 34 3.70 43.69 -5.56
C GLY A 34 3.54 44.40 -4.21
N LYS A 35 3.76 43.68 -3.10
CA LYS A 35 3.63 44.22 -1.72
C LYS A 35 4.95 44.57 -1.00
N PHE A 36 6.10 43.99 -1.39
CA PHE A 36 7.35 44.11 -0.60
C PHE A 36 8.37 45.18 -1.05
N GLY A 37 8.29 45.69 -2.29
CA GLY A 37 9.25 46.69 -2.81
C GLY A 37 10.70 46.20 -3.06
N VAL A 38 10.99 44.91 -2.89
CA VAL A 38 12.36 44.34 -3.00
C VAL A 38 12.67 43.66 -4.34
N GLY A 39 11.70 43.53 -5.26
CA GLY A 39 11.84 42.69 -6.46
C GLY A 39 13.02 43.05 -7.37
N LYS A 40 13.43 44.33 -7.44
CA LYS A 40 14.61 44.79 -8.19
C LYS A 40 15.93 44.22 -7.67
N LEU A 41 16.01 43.91 -6.37
CA LEU A 41 17.24 43.41 -5.75
C LEU A 41 17.53 41.97 -6.19
N ALA A 42 16.52 41.23 -6.68
CA ALA A 42 16.71 39.93 -7.30
C ALA A 42 17.61 39.98 -8.54
N ALA A 43 17.77 41.15 -9.18
CA ALA A 43 18.73 41.32 -10.27
C ALA A 43 20.17 41.07 -9.83
N PHE A 44 20.50 41.33 -8.56
CA PHE A 44 21.84 41.09 -8.01
C PHE A 44 22.13 39.61 -7.75
N ALA A 45 21.12 38.73 -7.80
CA ALA A 45 21.35 37.29 -7.88
C ALA A 45 21.90 36.85 -9.26
N LEU A 46 21.75 37.70 -10.30
CA LEU A 46 22.21 37.42 -11.65
C LEU A 46 23.51 38.15 -12.00
N GLY A 47 23.65 39.43 -11.64
CA GLY A 47 24.85 40.21 -11.94
C GLY A 47 25.08 41.34 -10.95
N ARG A 48 26.33 41.78 -10.82
CA ARG A 48 26.74 42.71 -9.74
C ARG A 48 26.40 44.18 -10.00
N LYS A 49 25.78 44.51 -11.12
CA LYS A 49 25.40 45.89 -11.48
C LYS A 49 24.06 45.93 -12.21
N LEU A 50 23.19 46.86 -11.82
CA LEU A 50 21.87 47.09 -12.42
C LEU A 50 21.74 48.53 -12.91
N THR A 51 21.53 48.69 -14.21
CA THR A 51 21.30 49.99 -14.86
C THR A 51 19.87 50.09 -15.35
N HIS A 52 19.17 51.17 -15.02
CA HIS A 52 17.87 51.50 -15.61
C HIS A 52 17.99 52.76 -16.46
N ILE A 53 17.51 52.68 -17.69
CA ILE A 53 17.36 53.78 -18.64
C ILE A 53 15.86 53.95 -18.87
N ALA A 54 15.30 55.10 -18.53
CA ALA A 54 13.86 55.30 -18.60
C ALA A 54 13.51 56.62 -19.29
N ALA A 55 12.66 56.54 -20.32
CA ALA A 55 12.10 57.70 -20.99
C ALA A 55 10.69 57.99 -20.47
N LYS A 56 10.35 59.27 -20.34
CA LYS A 56 8.99 59.78 -20.15
C LYS A 56 8.99 61.27 -20.49
N ASP A 57 7.97 61.72 -21.21
CA ASP A 57 7.78 63.13 -21.60
C ASP A 57 9.03 63.72 -22.31
N ASN A 58 9.59 62.96 -23.26
CA ASN A 58 10.79 63.31 -24.04
C ASN A 58 12.06 63.59 -23.20
N VAL A 59 12.13 63.07 -21.98
CA VAL A 59 13.33 63.14 -21.13
C VAL A 59 13.76 61.73 -20.77
N VAL A 60 15.02 61.40 -21.06
CA VAL A 60 15.63 60.12 -20.69
C VAL A 60 16.43 60.29 -19.41
N ARG A 61 16.24 59.35 -18.48
CA ARG A 61 16.89 59.33 -17.17
C ARG A 61 17.61 58.00 -17.00
N ILE A 62 18.85 58.06 -16.52
CA ILE A 62 19.72 56.89 -16.36
C ILE A 62 20.22 56.80 -14.92
N ILE A 63 20.06 55.64 -14.31
CA ILE A 63 20.63 55.31 -13.00
C ILE A 63 21.33 53.95 -13.09
N SER A 64 22.54 53.87 -12.56
CA SER A 64 23.32 52.63 -12.50
C SER A 64 23.78 52.42 -11.07
N VAL A 65 23.51 51.22 -10.53
CA VAL A 65 23.79 50.87 -9.14
C VAL A 65 24.52 49.54 -9.08
N SER A 66 25.66 49.50 -8.38
CA SER A 66 26.39 48.26 -8.11
C SER A 66 25.99 47.62 -6.79
N GLU A 67 26.21 46.32 -6.66
CA GLU A 67 25.99 45.59 -5.40
C GLU A 67 26.88 46.15 -4.26
N GLU A 68 28.10 46.58 -4.58
CA GLU A 68 29.05 47.17 -3.62
C GLU A 68 28.52 48.48 -3.03
N GLU A 69 27.95 49.36 -3.86
CA GLU A 69 27.35 50.63 -3.42
C GLU A 69 26.20 50.44 -2.42
N ILE A 70 25.55 49.26 -2.46
CA ILE A 70 24.50 48.86 -1.51
C ILE A 70 25.12 48.26 -0.23
N LYS A 71 26.16 47.41 -0.35
CA LYS A 71 26.81 46.71 0.77
C LYS A 71 27.64 47.62 1.67
N GLU A 72 28.23 48.69 1.14
CA GLU A 72 29.20 49.53 1.85
C GLU A 72 28.59 50.43 2.96
N ARG A 73 27.27 50.40 3.20
CA ARG A 73 26.62 51.33 4.14
C ARG A 73 25.76 50.63 5.18
N GLY A 74 26.18 50.74 6.45
CA GLY A 74 25.47 50.20 7.62
C GLY A 74 24.16 50.92 7.96
N ALA A 75 23.39 50.30 8.87
CA ALA A 75 22.07 50.75 9.29
C ALA A 75 22.09 52.22 9.76
N GLY A 76 21.38 53.09 9.05
CA GLY A 76 21.20 54.51 9.38
C GLY A 76 21.68 55.51 8.33
N ASN A 77 22.43 55.09 7.30
CA ASN A 77 22.86 55.99 6.21
C ASN A 77 22.47 55.41 4.83
N PRO A 78 21.28 55.73 4.29
CA PRO A 78 20.84 55.17 3.02
C PRO A 78 21.80 55.51 1.87
N PRO A 79 22.03 54.58 0.92
CA PRO A 79 22.86 54.84 -0.24
C PRO A 79 22.23 55.94 -1.11
N ARG A 80 23.07 56.75 -1.75
CA ARG A 80 22.64 57.80 -2.68
C ARG A 80 23.17 57.45 -4.06
N PHE A 81 22.30 57.51 -5.04
CA PHE A 81 22.61 57.17 -6.42
C PHE A 81 22.46 58.40 -7.29
N ASN A 82 23.37 58.57 -8.25
CA ASN A 82 23.28 59.65 -9.22
C ASN A 82 22.30 59.26 -10.32
N VAL A 83 21.42 60.18 -10.69
CA VAL A 83 20.53 60.04 -11.85
C VAL A 83 20.96 61.04 -12.90
N TYR A 84 21.41 60.52 -14.05
CA TYR A 84 21.77 61.32 -15.22
C TYR A 84 20.53 61.61 -16.05
N LYS A 85 20.47 62.79 -16.67
CA LYS A 85 19.34 63.24 -17.50
C LYS A 85 19.86 63.63 -18.88
N LEU A 86 19.18 63.20 -19.92
CA LEU A 86 19.48 63.49 -21.32
C LEU A 86 18.21 63.93 -22.04
N GLY A 87 18.36 64.76 -23.08
CA GLY A 87 17.29 65.01 -24.04
C GLY A 87 16.94 63.75 -24.84
N PHE A 88 15.75 63.70 -25.44
CA PHE A 88 15.31 62.51 -26.19
C PHE A 88 16.20 62.20 -27.40
N ASP A 89 16.58 63.23 -28.17
CA ASP A 89 17.44 63.09 -29.37
C ASP A 89 18.88 62.74 -28.97
N GLU A 90 19.43 63.42 -27.95
CA GLU A 90 20.77 63.14 -27.42
C GLU A 90 20.86 61.70 -26.85
N ALA A 91 19.78 61.20 -26.27
CA ALA A 91 19.73 59.84 -25.78
C ALA A 91 19.66 58.80 -26.90
N GLU A 92 19.12 59.13 -28.08
CA GLU A 92 19.12 58.25 -29.25
C GLU A 92 20.55 57.93 -29.67
N ASP A 93 21.40 58.96 -29.77
CA ASP A 93 22.81 58.81 -30.15
C ASP A 93 23.60 57.92 -29.16
N VAL A 94 23.27 57.98 -27.86
CA VAL A 94 24.03 57.27 -26.80
C VAL A 94 23.48 55.87 -26.53
N VAL A 95 22.15 55.70 -26.56
CA VAL A 95 21.49 54.45 -26.18
C VAL A 95 21.14 53.61 -27.42
N GLY A 96 20.94 54.24 -28.58
CA GLY A 96 20.64 53.57 -29.84
C GLY A 96 21.69 52.52 -30.21
N GLU A 97 22.98 52.83 -30.05
CA GLU A 97 24.08 51.88 -30.28
C GLU A 97 23.96 50.58 -29.45
N TYR A 98 23.34 50.63 -28.26
CA TYR A 98 23.14 49.44 -27.42
C TYR A 98 22.02 48.53 -27.92
N LEU A 99 21.09 49.07 -28.71
CA LEU A 99 19.94 48.38 -29.30
C LEU A 99 20.28 47.86 -30.72
N GLU A 100 21.10 48.62 -31.46
CA GLU A 100 21.57 48.24 -32.79
C GLU A 100 22.31 46.89 -32.79
N GLY A 101 21.98 46.03 -33.75
CA GLY A 101 22.61 44.71 -33.93
C GLY A 101 22.21 43.64 -32.90
N LYS A 102 21.35 43.96 -31.92
CA LYS A 102 20.87 43.00 -30.90
C LYS A 102 19.46 42.48 -31.10
N ASP A 103 18.84 42.84 -32.23
CA ASP A 103 17.46 42.46 -32.54
C ASP A 103 16.53 42.79 -31.36
N LEU A 104 16.60 44.03 -30.85
CA LEU A 104 15.71 44.55 -29.80
C LEU A 104 14.81 45.63 -30.41
N PRO A 105 13.56 45.80 -29.95
CA PRO A 105 12.72 46.90 -30.40
C PRO A 105 13.39 48.24 -30.12
N ASN A 106 13.52 49.08 -31.15
CA ASN A 106 14.07 50.42 -31.03
C ASN A 106 12.95 51.42 -30.64
N PRO A 107 12.94 51.97 -29.40
CA PRO A 107 11.87 52.85 -28.95
C PRO A 107 11.69 54.13 -29.77
N TRP A 108 12.75 54.61 -30.42
CA TRP A 108 12.72 55.82 -31.26
C TRP A 108 12.05 55.52 -32.60
N GLU A 109 12.40 54.40 -33.25
CA GLU A 109 11.75 53.94 -34.48
C GLU A 109 10.28 53.57 -34.25
N GLU A 110 9.97 52.97 -33.11
CA GLU A 110 8.61 52.59 -32.71
C GLU A 110 7.76 53.78 -32.21
N GLY A 111 8.35 54.96 -32.04
CA GLY A 111 7.66 56.18 -31.59
C GLY A 111 7.16 56.10 -30.14
N TRP A 112 7.85 55.38 -29.26
CA TRP A 112 7.46 55.22 -27.86
C TRP A 112 7.88 56.42 -27.01
N ASN A 113 6.88 57.13 -26.46
CA ASN A 113 7.11 58.30 -25.59
C ASN A 113 7.32 57.95 -24.11
N SER A 114 7.16 56.68 -23.73
CA SER A 114 7.37 56.19 -22.36
C SER A 114 7.81 54.73 -22.37
N TRP A 115 9.02 54.46 -21.88
CA TRP A 115 9.59 53.12 -21.82
C TRP A 115 10.67 53.02 -20.74
N THR A 116 11.13 51.80 -20.45
CA THR A 116 12.24 51.54 -19.53
C THR A 116 13.04 50.31 -19.99
N LEU A 117 14.35 50.49 -20.09
CA LEU A 117 15.33 49.43 -20.32
C LEU A 117 16.07 49.16 -19.02
N ALA A 118 16.12 47.89 -18.59
CA ALA A 118 16.89 47.44 -17.45
C ALA A 118 18.02 46.53 -17.93
N ILE A 119 19.26 46.85 -17.55
CA ILE A 119 20.48 46.14 -17.94
C ILE A 119 21.11 45.58 -16.67
N VAL A 120 21.19 44.26 -16.58
CA VAL A 120 21.97 43.55 -15.56
C VAL A 120 23.33 43.23 -16.15
N ASP A 121 24.38 43.70 -15.50
CA ASP A 121 25.76 43.61 -15.97
C ASP A 121 26.66 43.01 -14.87
N HIS A 122 27.92 42.72 -15.21
CA HIS A 122 28.88 42.04 -14.33
C HIS A 122 28.35 40.68 -13.86
N ILE A 123 27.75 39.94 -14.81
CA ILE A 123 27.42 38.52 -14.64
C ILE A 123 28.73 37.74 -14.65
N GLU A 124 28.95 36.87 -13.66
CA GLU A 124 30.18 36.09 -13.58
C GLU A 124 30.31 35.18 -14.82
N GLU A 125 31.51 35.08 -15.40
CA GLU A 125 31.76 34.40 -16.68
C GLU A 125 31.22 32.95 -16.69
N GLN A 126 31.37 32.24 -15.57
CA GLN A 126 30.86 30.89 -15.35
C GLN A 126 29.33 30.74 -15.46
N TYR A 127 28.59 31.85 -15.36
CA TYR A 127 27.14 31.91 -15.51
C TYR A 127 26.70 32.54 -16.84
N THR A 128 27.60 32.72 -17.82
CA THR A 128 27.28 33.28 -19.14
C THR A 128 27.09 32.21 -20.22
N GLY A 129 26.62 32.60 -21.41
CA GLY A 129 26.45 31.69 -22.56
C GLY A 129 25.46 30.56 -22.29
N SER A 130 25.88 29.30 -22.52
CA SER A 130 25.04 28.11 -22.29
C SER A 130 24.73 27.86 -20.81
N ALA A 131 25.54 28.40 -19.89
CA ALA A 131 25.34 28.27 -18.45
C ALA A 131 24.12 29.05 -17.94
N LEU A 132 23.66 30.09 -18.66
CA LEU A 132 22.37 30.75 -18.42
C LEU A 132 21.16 29.83 -18.67
N LYS A 133 21.41 28.68 -19.30
CA LYS A 133 20.41 27.70 -19.72
C LYS A 133 19.17 28.36 -20.36
N PRO A 134 19.31 29.04 -21.53
CA PRO A 134 18.24 29.83 -22.15
C PRO A 134 16.89 29.10 -22.31
N GLN A 135 16.93 27.78 -22.52
CA GLN A 135 15.74 26.93 -22.58
C GLN A 135 14.93 26.90 -21.27
N TYR A 136 15.58 27.00 -20.11
CA TYR A 136 14.90 27.14 -18.84
C TYR A 136 14.37 28.55 -18.70
N LEU A 137 15.15 29.57 -19.04
CA LEU A 137 14.70 30.98 -19.01
C LEU A 137 13.41 31.18 -19.80
N HIS A 138 13.31 30.62 -21.02
CA HIS A 138 12.09 30.64 -21.81
C HIS A 138 10.90 30.02 -21.05
N HIS A 139 11.10 28.89 -20.37
CA HIS A 139 10.06 28.26 -19.54
C HIS A 139 9.74 29.07 -18.27
N MET A 140 10.75 29.64 -17.62
CA MET A 140 10.60 30.49 -16.43
C MET A 140 9.73 31.69 -16.75
N ILE A 141 10.05 32.41 -17.84
CA ILE A 141 9.32 33.59 -18.27
C ILE A 141 7.88 33.20 -18.58
N ARG A 142 7.67 32.15 -19.39
CA ARG A 142 6.34 31.66 -19.76
C ARG A 142 5.44 31.35 -18.55
N THR A 143 6.00 30.85 -17.45
CA THR A 143 5.26 30.45 -16.24
C THR A 143 5.15 31.57 -15.21
N SER A 144 5.92 32.66 -15.33
CA SER A 144 6.01 33.71 -14.29
C SER A 144 5.30 35.02 -14.67
N ILE A 145 4.91 35.20 -15.92
CA ILE A 145 4.21 36.40 -16.37
C ILE A 145 2.74 36.29 -15.98
N PRO A 146 2.12 37.37 -15.45
CA PRO A 146 0.69 37.41 -15.29
C PRO A 146 -0.01 37.14 -16.63
N LEU A 147 -0.89 36.15 -16.65
CA LEU A 147 -1.56 35.62 -17.86
C LEU A 147 -2.52 36.61 -18.54
N SER A 148 -2.36 37.92 -18.31
CA SER A 148 -3.21 38.93 -18.89
C SER A 148 -2.96 39.11 -20.38
N SER A 149 -4.03 39.11 -21.16
CA SER A 149 -4.05 39.41 -22.59
C SER A 149 -3.39 40.75 -22.95
N GLN A 150 -3.19 41.62 -21.96
CA GLN A 150 -2.63 42.97 -22.12
C GLN A 150 -1.09 43.03 -22.10
N PHE A 151 -0.38 41.95 -21.71
CA PHE A 151 1.08 41.94 -21.66
C PHE A 151 1.68 41.10 -22.79
N LYS A 152 2.52 41.71 -23.64
CA LYS A 152 3.28 41.01 -24.68
C LYS A 152 4.71 40.82 -24.20
N VAL A 153 5.20 39.58 -24.23
CA VAL A 153 6.59 39.28 -23.86
C VAL A 153 7.29 38.57 -25.01
N SER A 154 8.54 38.94 -25.24
CA SER A 154 9.47 38.29 -26.14
C SER A 154 10.76 37.96 -25.41
N LEU A 155 11.45 36.92 -25.87
CA LEU A 155 12.82 36.57 -25.51
C LEU A 155 13.59 36.42 -26.82
N ASP A 156 14.68 37.17 -27.00
CA ASP A 156 15.47 37.20 -28.24
C ASP A 156 14.56 37.39 -29.48
N ASN A 157 13.69 38.40 -29.42
CA ASN A 157 12.63 38.71 -30.39
C ASN A 157 11.60 37.61 -30.69
N SER A 158 11.72 36.45 -30.06
CA SER A 158 10.73 35.39 -30.15
C SER A 158 9.62 35.64 -29.15
N LYS A 159 8.39 35.86 -29.65
CA LYS A 159 7.22 36.04 -28.79
C LYS A 159 7.03 34.82 -27.90
N ILE A 160 6.97 35.04 -26.58
CA ILE A 160 6.61 34.01 -25.62
C ILE A 160 5.09 34.01 -25.50
N SER A 161 4.48 32.91 -25.90
CA SER A 161 3.06 32.63 -25.65
C SER A 161 2.90 31.51 -24.63
N ARG A 162 1.68 31.40 -24.12
CA ARG A 162 1.23 30.16 -23.47
C ARG A 162 1.43 29.01 -24.45
N ARG A 163 1.87 27.87 -23.90
CA ARG A 163 1.93 26.63 -24.65
C ARG A 163 0.64 25.88 -24.34
N GLU A 164 -0.15 25.64 -25.37
CA GLU A 164 -1.23 24.67 -25.27
C GLU A 164 -0.64 23.26 -25.19
N PRO A 165 -1.22 22.39 -24.36
CA PRO A 165 -0.91 20.98 -24.39
C PRO A 165 -0.99 20.39 -25.79
N ASP A 166 -0.04 19.52 -26.10
CA ASP A 166 0.02 18.79 -27.39
C ASP A 166 -0.75 17.48 -27.26
N THR A 167 -1.99 17.57 -26.82
CA THR A 167 -2.93 16.47 -26.61
C THR A 167 -4.34 17.01 -26.59
N ASP A 168 -5.28 16.18 -27.06
CA ASP A 168 -6.69 16.52 -27.03
C ASP A 168 -7.19 16.66 -25.59
N GLU A 169 -8.00 17.70 -25.38
CA GLU A 169 -8.81 17.87 -24.19
C GLU A 169 -9.92 16.81 -24.21
N ARG A 170 -10.03 16.08 -23.09
CA ARG A 170 -11.09 15.10 -22.90
C ARG A 170 -12.33 15.74 -22.31
N PHE A 171 -12.15 16.59 -21.30
CA PHE A 171 -13.18 17.44 -20.73
C PHE A 171 -12.57 18.58 -19.92
N ASN A 172 -13.33 19.66 -19.75
CA ASN A 172 -13.08 20.74 -18.81
C ASN A 172 -14.19 20.76 -17.73
N VAL A 173 -13.83 21.23 -16.55
CA VAL A 173 -14.71 21.33 -15.38
C VAL A 173 -14.47 22.67 -14.70
N ASP A 174 -15.54 23.43 -14.48
CA ASP A 174 -15.50 24.67 -13.71
C ASP A 174 -15.72 24.40 -12.22
N LEU A 175 -15.01 25.13 -11.34
CA LEU A 175 -15.16 25.03 -9.88
C LEU A 175 -16.58 25.33 -9.38
N ILE A 176 -17.39 26.06 -10.16
CA ILE A 176 -18.77 26.42 -9.78
C ILE A 176 -19.82 25.35 -10.17
N GLU A 177 -19.42 24.27 -10.84
CA GLU A 177 -20.33 23.16 -11.15
C GLU A 177 -20.83 22.54 -9.84
N GLU A 178 -22.13 22.19 -9.79
CA GLU A 178 -22.80 21.69 -8.59
C GLU A 178 -22.10 20.46 -7.99
N ASP A 179 -21.84 19.43 -8.81
CA ASP A 179 -21.15 18.23 -8.34
C ASP A 179 -19.71 18.49 -7.83
N VAL A 180 -19.04 19.50 -8.38
CA VAL A 180 -17.67 19.87 -7.99
C VAL A 180 -17.70 20.58 -6.65
N ARG A 181 -18.65 21.50 -6.49
CA ARG A 181 -18.89 22.20 -5.23
C ARG A 181 -19.20 21.20 -4.13
N ASP A 182 -20.07 20.22 -4.37
CA ASP A 182 -20.42 19.22 -3.35
C ASP A 182 -19.17 18.44 -2.88
N ASP A 183 -18.27 18.09 -3.80
CA ASP A 183 -16.99 17.45 -3.50
C ASP A 183 -16.07 18.33 -2.64
N ILE A 184 -16.04 19.63 -2.93
CA ILE A 184 -15.27 20.63 -2.18
C ILE A 184 -15.86 20.80 -0.78
N GLU A 185 -17.19 20.95 -0.66
CA GLU A 185 -17.91 21.10 0.61
C GLU A 185 -17.65 19.90 1.54
N ASN A 186 -17.71 18.67 1.02
CA ASN A 186 -17.41 17.46 1.79
C ASN A 186 -15.97 17.44 2.34
N ARG A 187 -15.01 17.94 1.55
CA ARG A 187 -13.61 18.04 1.97
C ARG A 187 -13.41 19.12 3.02
N LEU A 188 -13.99 20.29 2.82
CA LEU A 188 -13.98 21.38 3.80
C LEU A 188 -14.61 20.94 5.12
N GLN A 189 -15.73 20.22 5.08
CA GLN A 189 -16.38 19.66 6.27
C GLN A 189 -15.44 18.70 7.02
N SER A 190 -14.75 17.82 6.29
CA SER A 190 -13.78 16.88 6.88
C SER A 190 -12.57 17.60 7.49
N PHE A 191 -12.06 18.62 6.80
CA PHE A 191 -10.97 19.46 7.29
C PHE A 191 -11.34 20.15 8.62
N TRP A 192 -12.51 20.80 8.67
CA TRP A 192 -12.95 21.49 9.88
C TRP A 192 -13.27 20.53 11.03
N ARG A 193 -13.76 19.32 10.73
CA ARG A 193 -13.92 18.26 11.74
C ARG A 193 -12.59 17.99 12.46
N GLU A 194 -11.51 17.85 11.70
CA GLU A 194 -10.19 17.51 12.23
C GLU A 194 -9.50 18.71 12.90
N GLU A 195 -9.54 19.88 12.26
CA GLU A 195 -8.86 21.09 12.74
C GLU A 195 -9.45 21.62 14.06
N GLU A 196 -10.77 21.49 14.26
CA GLU A 196 -11.47 21.96 15.47
C GLU A 196 -11.95 20.81 16.39
N ASP A 197 -11.56 19.56 16.11
CA ASP A 197 -11.84 18.35 16.92
C ASP A 197 -13.33 18.08 17.18
N TYR A 198 -14.16 18.14 16.12
CA TYR A 198 -15.57 17.75 16.18
C TYR A 198 -15.71 16.21 16.21
N GLY A 199 -16.69 15.71 16.96
CA GLY A 199 -16.90 14.26 17.15
C GLY A 199 -17.34 13.54 15.87
N ASP A 200 -18.29 14.11 15.13
CA ASP A 200 -18.79 13.60 13.86
C ASP A 200 -18.84 14.70 12.79
N LEU A 201 -18.94 14.31 11.50
CA LEU A 201 -19.07 15.27 10.40
C LEU A 201 -20.34 16.14 10.52
N GLU A 202 -21.44 15.57 11.04
CA GLU A 202 -22.71 16.28 11.21
C GLU A 202 -22.64 17.39 12.26
N ASP A 203 -21.64 17.37 13.14
CA ASP A 203 -21.42 18.39 14.17
C ASP A 203 -20.75 19.65 13.61
N VAL A 204 -20.14 19.57 12.43
CA VAL A 204 -19.44 20.70 11.80
C VAL A 204 -20.48 21.74 11.33
N PRO A 205 -20.40 23.01 11.77
CA PRO A 205 -21.34 24.06 11.34
C PRO A 205 -21.31 24.29 9.83
N LYS A 206 -22.48 24.42 9.20
CA LYS A 206 -22.59 24.64 7.75
C LYS A 206 -21.85 25.88 7.27
N GLU A 207 -21.80 26.92 8.09
CA GLU A 207 -21.12 28.19 7.78
C GLU A 207 -19.61 28.03 7.57
N LYS A 208 -19.02 26.90 7.97
CA LYS A 208 -17.59 26.58 7.80
C LYS A 208 -17.26 25.93 6.46
N TYR A 209 -18.21 25.24 5.83
CA TYR A 209 -17.93 24.43 4.64
C TYR A 209 -18.89 24.67 3.47
N GLU A 210 -20.11 25.14 3.71
CA GLU A 210 -21.12 25.38 2.67
C GLU A 210 -20.65 26.52 1.75
N CYS A 211 -20.49 26.19 0.47
CA CYS A 211 -20.00 27.08 -0.54
C CYS A 211 -21.16 27.69 -1.31
N SER A 212 -21.00 28.92 -1.79
CA SER A 212 -22.01 29.59 -2.62
C SER A 212 -21.42 30.11 -3.91
N VAL A 213 -22.25 30.20 -4.95
CA VAL A 213 -21.82 30.84 -6.20
C VAL A 213 -22.15 32.32 -6.14
N ASP A 214 -21.13 33.15 -6.28
CA ASP A 214 -21.23 34.61 -6.22
C ASP A 214 -20.55 35.22 -7.46
N LYS A 215 -20.39 36.54 -7.47
CA LYS A 215 -19.56 37.25 -8.44
C LYS A 215 -18.44 38.00 -7.74
N THR A 216 -17.30 38.07 -8.41
CA THR A 216 -16.17 38.89 -8.01
C THR A 216 -15.63 39.68 -9.20
N ALA A 217 -14.95 40.78 -8.94
CA ALA A 217 -14.25 41.53 -9.98
C ALA A 217 -13.11 40.70 -10.56
N ASP A 218 -12.96 40.70 -11.88
CA ASP A 218 -11.83 40.09 -12.56
C ASP A 218 -10.53 40.80 -12.16
N TYR A 219 -9.48 40.03 -11.87
CA TYR A 219 -8.22 40.60 -11.39
C TYR A 219 -7.45 41.37 -12.49
N GLN A 220 -7.67 41.03 -13.76
CA GLN A 220 -7.09 41.68 -14.95
C GLN A 220 -7.89 42.92 -15.35
N ASN A 221 -9.21 42.89 -15.17
CA ASN A 221 -10.10 44.01 -15.45
C ASN A 221 -11.17 44.15 -14.36
N ILE A 222 -10.96 45.06 -13.40
CA ILE A 222 -11.88 45.23 -12.27
C ILE A 222 -13.27 45.76 -12.67
N ASP A 223 -13.43 46.24 -13.90
CA ASP A 223 -14.72 46.67 -14.45
C ASP A 223 -15.56 45.48 -14.96
N GLU A 224 -14.96 44.28 -15.05
CA GLU A 224 -15.62 43.03 -15.44
C GLU A 224 -15.91 42.16 -14.20
N GLU A 225 -17.09 41.57 -14.14
CA GLU A 225 -17.45 40.58 -13.11
C GLU A 225 -17.33 39.16 -13.66
N VAL A 226 -16.72 38.28 -12.88
CA VAL A 226 -16.65 36.84 -13.14
C VAL A 226 -17.38 36.08 -12.05
N ARG A 227 -17.95 34.93 -12.39
CA ARG A 227 -18.55 34.03 -11.41
C ARG A 227 -17.46 33.38 -10.59
N CYS A 228 -17.68 33.24 -9.29
CA CYS A 228 -16.74 32.59 -8.38
C CYS A 228 -17.46 31.63 -7.44
N LEU A 229 -16.69 30.69 -6.91
CA LEU A 229 -17.06 29.90 -5.76
C LEU A 229 -16.63 30.67 -4.51
N LYS A 230 -17.58 31.07 -3.68
CA LYS A 230 -17.32 31.70 -2.40
C LYS A 230 -17.16 30.62 -1.35
N VAL A 231 -15.92 30.43 -0.92
CA VAL A 231 -15.50 29.43 0.06
C VAL A 231 -15.44 30.11 1.44
N PRO A 232 -16.06 29.55 2.49
CA PRO A 232 -15.95 30.11 3.83
C PRO A 232 -14.50 30.25 4.29
N GLU A 233 -14.16 31.36 4.94
CA GLU A 233 -12.81 31.70 5.45
C GLU A 233 -11.68 31.81 4.40
N LEU A 234 -11.91 31.43 3.14
CA LEU A 234 -10.98 31.62 2.02
C LEU A 234 -11.43 32.70 1.03
N GLY A 235 -12.73 33.01 0.96
CA GLY A 235 -13.27 34.02 0.06
C GLY A 235 -13.51 33.54 -1.37
N PRO A 236 -13.51 34.43 -2.38
CA PRO A 236 -13.87 34.10 -3.75
C PRO A 236 -12.75 33.34 -4.47
N VAL A 237 -13.06 32.17 -5.00
CA VAL A 237 -12.17 31.34 -5.82
C VAL A 237 -12.73 31.21 -7.23
N THR A 238 -11.88 31.40 -8.24
CA THR A 238 -12.25 31.20 -9.65
C THR A 238 -11.29 30.23 -10.31
N GLY A 239 -11.75 29.41 -11.24
CA GLY A 239 -10.86 28.49 -11.93
C GLY A 239 -11.56 27.30 -12.55
N ASN A 240 -10.80 26.57 -13.34
CA ASN A 240 -11.25 25.35 -13.98
C ASN A 240 -10.12 24.31 -13.99
N ALA A 241 -10.51 23.05 -14.23
CA ALA A 241 -9.60 21.97 -14.52
C ALA A 241 -9.87 21.38 -15.89
N THR A 242 -8.81 21.19 -16.66
CA THR A 242 -8.85 20.44 -17.90
C THR A 242 -8.18 19.08 -17.72
N TYR A 243 -8.87 18.03 -18.14
CA TYR A 243 -8.36 16.67 -18.20
C TYR A 243 -8.11 16.29 -19.66
N TYR A 244 -6.94 15.72 -19.93
CA TYR A 244 -6.47 15.42 -21.28
C TYR A 244 -6.38 13.91 -21.54
N GLU A 245 -6.45 13.51 -22.81
CA GLU A 245 -6.33 12.09 -23.22
C GLU A 245 -4.95 11.50 -22.84
N ASN A 246 -3.89 12.29 -23.04
CA ASN A 246 -2.51 11.86 -22.87
C ASN A 246 -1.80 12.58 -21.72
N LEU A 247 -0.76 11.95 -21.18
CA LEU A 247 0.14 12.60 -20.23
C LEU A 247 0.70 13.90 -20.83
N LEU A 248 0.58 14.99 -20.08
CA LEU A 248 1.02 16.33 -20.48
C LEU A 248 2.55 16.46 -20.48
N THR A 249 3.24 15.67 -19.66
CA THR A 249 4.68 15.72 -19.50
C THR A 249 5.34 14.44 -20.06
N LYS A 250 5.83 14.52 -21.30
CA LYS A 250 6.46 13.40 -22.03
C LYS A 250 7.85 13.75 -22.59
N GLY A 251 8.65 12.72 -22.89
CA GLY A 251 9.93 12.81 -23.62
C GLY A 251 10.94 13.78 -23.03
N LYS A 252 11.57 14.60 -23.89
CA LYS A 252 12.60 15.59 -23.55
C LYS A 252 12.20 16.57 -22.43
N ARG A 253 10.90 16.75 -22.16
CA ARG A 253 10.44 17.64 -21.08
C ARG A 253 10.54 16.97 -19.72
N LYS A 254 10.18 15.69 -19.64
CA LYS A 254 10.39 14.85 -18.46
C LYS A 254 11.89 14.75 -18.14
N GLU A 255 12.73 14.52 -19.15
CA GLU A 255 14.21 14.50 -19.01
C GLU A 255 14.78 15.82 -18.47
N ARG A 256 14.13 16.95 -18.75
CA ARG A 256 14.53 18.29 -18.28
C ARG A 256 13.88 18.68 -16.95
N GLY A 257 13.14 17.78 -16.30
CA GLY A 257 12.44 18.06 -15.05
C GLY A 257 11.32 19.09 -15.16
N LEU A 258 10.84 19.38 -16.37
CA LEU A 258 9.74 20.33 -16.59
C LEU A 258 8.41 19.62 -16.36
N LYS A 259 7.49 20.26 -15.62
CA LYS A 259 6.15 19.74 -15.34
C LYS A 259 5.11 20.66 -15.98
N ASP A 260 4.25 20.12 -16.84
CA ASP A 260 3.15 20.87 -17.49
C ASP A 260 1.76 20.45 -16.99
N HIS A 261 1.71 19.56 -16.00
CA HIS A 261 0.51 19.07 -15.34
C HIS A 261 0.44 19.56 -13.89
N GLY A 262 -0.72 19.37 -13.25
CA GLY A 262 -0.97 19.68 -11.85
C GLY A 262 -1.71 20.99 -11.64
N PHE A 263 -1.52 21.62 -10.48
CA PHE A 263 -2.20 22.83 -10.09
C PHE A 263 -1.39 24.07 -10.46
N ARG A 264 -2.04 25.08 -11.02
CA ARG A 264 -1.52 26.43 -11.22
C ARG A 264 -2.33 27.38 -10.36
N ILE A 265 -1.79 27.67 -9.18
CA ILE A 265 -2.42 28.57 -8.21
C ILE A 265 -1.94 29.98 -8.51
N THR A 266 -2.87 30.87 -8.84
CA THR A 266 -2.59 32.27 -9.09
C THR A 266 -3.20 33.17 -8.04
N VAL A 267 -2.51 34.25 -7.71
CA VAL A 267 -3.00 35.28 -6.82
C VAL A 267 -2.82 36.63 -7.49
N LYS A 268 -3.93 37.36 -7.67
CA LYS A 268 -4.02 38.60 -8.45
C LYS A 268 -3.34 38.44 -9.82
N GLY A 269 -3.48 37.25 -10.42
CA GLY A 269 -2.92 36.88 -11.72
C GLY A 269 -1.50 36.35 -11.76
N LYS A 270 -0.82 36.16 -10.63
CA LYS A 270 0.55 35.62 -10.59
C LYS A 270 0.58 34.20 -10.05
N LEU A 271 1.25 33.31 -10.79
CA LEU A 271 1.53 31.94 -10.35
C LEU A 271 2.39 31.95 -9.08
N VAL A 272 1.88 31.33 -8.01
CA VAL A 272 2.55 31.28 -6.71
C VAL A 272 3.18 29.93 -6.38
N ASN A 273 2.92 28.86 -7.14
CA ASN A 273 3.39 27.50 -6.83
C ASN A 273 4.29 26.90 -7.93
N ARG A 274 5.21 27.70 -8.45
CA ARG A 274 5.95 27.37 -9.68
C ARG A 274 6.82 26.11 -9.61
N GLU A 275 7.38 25.82 -8.44
CA GLU A 275 8.26 24.66 -8.23
C GLU A 275 7.51 23.44 -7.70
N ASP A 276 6.27 23.65 -7.27
CA ASP A 276 5.43 22.64 -6.65
C ASP A 276 4.06 22.56 -7.34
N PRO A 277 3.92 21.69 -8.36
CA PRO A 277 2.64 21.50 -9.04
C PRO A 277 1.59 20.81 -8.15
N LEU A 278 1.97 20.27 -6.99
CA LEU A 278 1.05 19.66 -6.03
C LEU A 278 0.46 20.68 -5.06
N PHE A 279 1.12 21.83 -4.93
CA PHE A 279 0.77 22.85 -3.94
C PHE A 279 0.65 22.27 -2.52
N GLY A 280 1.59 21.39 -2.15
CA GLY A 280 1.68 20.72 -0.86
C GLY A 280 0.76 19.54 -0.64
N LEU A 281 0.04 19.07 -1.67
CA LEU A 281 -0.76 17.83 -1.59
C LEU A 281 0.12 16.57 -1.72
N ASP A 282 -0.31 15.48 -1.07
CA ASP A 282 0.35 14.17 -1.16
C ASP A 282 0.25 13.56 -2.56
N ASN A 283 1.30 12.83 -2.97
CA ASN A 283 1.54 12.33 -4.33
C ASN A 283 0.29 11.66 -4.98
N PRO A 284 -0.47 12.36 -5.83
CA PRO A 284 -1.65 11.81 -6.48
C PRO A 284 -1.27 10.77 -7.54
N PRO A 285 -2.18 9.86 -7.92
CA PRO A 285 -1.89 8.79 -8.88
C PRO A 285 -1.28 9.33 -10.18
N HIS A 286 -0.04 8.91 -10.48
CA HIS A 286 0.77 9.47 -11.58
C HIS A 286 0.05 9.45 -12.95
N GLY A 287 -0.80 8.46 -13.21
CA GLY A 287 -1.54 8.34 -14.47
C GLY A 287 -2.65 9.38 -14.67
N HIS A 288 -3.37 9.75 -13.61
CA HIS A 288 -4.44 10.76 -13.67
C HIS A 288 -3.85 12.16 -13.51
N PHE A 289 -2.97 12.34 -12.54
CA PHE A 289 -2.36 13.63 -12.27
C PHE A 289 -1.51 14.11 -13.45
N GLY A 290 -0.82 13.20 -14.14
CA GLY A 290 -0.06 13.53 -15.34
C GLY A 290 -0.90 13.97 -16.55
N ARG A 291 -2.21 13.73 -16.53
CA ARG A 291 -3.20 14.12 -17.56
C ARG A 291 -4.03 15.34 -17.15
N PHE A 292 -3.80 15.88 -15.97
CA PHE A 292 -4.64 16.90 -15.35
C PHE A 292 -3.91 18.24 -15.29
N LEU A 293 -4.62 19.32 -15.58
CA LEU A 293 -4.15 20.69 -15.36
C LEU A 293 -5.29 21.54 -14.79
N ALA A 294 -5.09 22.09 -13.61
CA ALA A 294 -6.02 23.05 -13.01
C ALA A 294 -5.41 24.45 -12.96
N GLU A 295 -6.23 25.46 -13.27
CA GLU A 295 -5.86 26.86 -13.16
C GLU A 295 -6.84 27.55 -12.23
N VAL A 296 -6.34 27.96 -11.06
CA VAL A 296 -7.17 28.42 -9.95
C VAL A 296 -6.61 29.73 -9.42
N GLU A 297 -7.43 30.78 -9.47
CA GLU A 297 -7.14 32.11 -8.93
C GLU A 297 -7.79 32.25 -7.54
N VAL A 298 -6.95 32.57 -6.55
CA VAL A 298 -7.31 32.69 -5.13
C VAL A 298 -6.82 34.06 -4.63
N PRO A 299 -7.62 35.13 -4.75
CA PRO A 299 -7.20 36.49 -4.40
C PRO A 299 -6.80 36.67 -2.93
N ASP A 300 -7.47 35.97 -2.00
CA ASP A 300 -7.29 36.15 -0.55
C ASP A 300 -6.08 35.37 0.01
N LEU A 301 -5.45 34.52 -0.81
CA LEU A 301 -4.16 33.92 -0.51
C LEU A 301 -3.00 34.95 -0.52
N ASP A 302 -3.29 36.21 -0.90
CA ASP A 302 -2.32 37.29 -1.01
C ASP A 302 -1.53 37.54 0.28
N ASP A 303 -2.14 37.36 1.45
CA ASP A 303 -1.47 37.55 2.73
C ASP A 303 -0.46 36.44 3.05
N ALA A 304 -0.78 35.19 2.70
CA ALA A 304 0.10 34.04 2.87
C ALA A 304 1.32 34.04 1.93
N ILE A 305 1.35 34.88 0.88
CA ILE A 305 2.48 34.94 -0.07
C ILE A 305 3.77 35.41 0.61
N LEU A 306 4.82 34.59 0.49
CA LEU A 306 6.17 34.89 0.99
C LEU A 306 6.91 35.92 0.10
N VAL A 307 8.02 36.47 0.63
CA VAL A 307 8.81 37.55 -0.02
C VAL A 307 9.26 37.21 -1.45
N GLN A 308 9.60 35.95 -1.71
CA GLN A 308 10.04 35.46 -3.01
C GLN A 308 8.88 35.36 -4.04
N ARG A 309 7.63 35.37 -3.56
CA ARG A 309 6.38 35.38 -4.35
C ARG A 309 6.25 34.19 -5.31
N ASN A 310 6.78 33.05 -4.91
CA ASN A 310 6.76 31.74 -5.57
C ASN A 310 6.51 30.60 -4.57
N GLN A 311 6.12 30.96 -3.35
CA GLN A 311 5.76 30.08 -2.23
C GLN A 311 4.77 30.83 -1.33
N VAL A 312 3.97 30.06 -0.60
CA VAL A 312 3.03 30.55 0.42
C VAL A 312 3.43 30.00 1.79
N SER A 313 3.02 30.68 2.86
CA SER A 313 3.21 30.21 4.22
C SER A 313 2.27 29.05 4.53
N GLU A 314 2.79 28.02 5.19
CA GLU A 314 2.03 26.85 5.66
C GLU A 314 1.17 27.15 6.89
N GLU A 315 1.50 28.22 7.62
CA GLU A 315 0.84 28.61 8.88
C GLU A 315 -0.50 29.33 8.65
N HIS A 316 -0.83 29.66 7.40
CA HIS A 316 -2.05 30.37 7.05
C HIS A 316 -3.17 29.41 6.70
N ILE A 317 -4.35 29.63 7.29
CA ILE A 317 -5.55 28.82 7.04
C ILE A 317 -5.96 28.86 5.57
N GLU A 318 -5.76 30.00 4.88
CA GLU A 318 -6.07 30.17 3.47
C GLU A 318 -5.28 29.20 2.58
N THR A 319 -4.03 28.89 2.95
CA THR A 319 -3.20 27.90 2.25
C THR A 319 -3.81 26.50 2.37
N GLN A 320 -4.26 26.13 3.56
CA GLN A 320 -4.84 24.82 3.84
C GLN A 320 -6.20 24.65 3.17
N LEU A 321 -7.08 25.65 3.27
CA LEU A 321 -8.38 25.65 2.59
C LEU A 321 -8.24 25.60 1.07
N THR A 322 -7.23 26.28 0.50
CA THR A 322 -6.93 26.19 -0.93
C THR A 322 -6.60 24.75 -1.35
N ARG A 323 -5.88 23.99 -0.51
CA ARG A 323 -5.57 22.57 -0.78
C ARG A 323 -6.82 21.72 -0.81
N GLU A 324 -7.76 21.95 0.10
CA GLU A 324 -9.03 21.22 0.11
C GLU A 324 -9.87 21.49 -1.14
N VAL A 325 -9.92 22.75 -1.58
CA VAL A 325 -10.62 23.14 -2.83
C VAL A 325 -10.02 22.43 -4.04
N ILE A 326 -8.71 22.51 -4.24
CA ILE A 326 -8.07 21.95 -5.44
C ILE A 326 -8.04 20.41 -5.41
N GLN A 327 -7.96 19.81 -4.22
CA GLN A 327 -8.05 18.37 -4.07
C GLN A 327 -9.47 17.86 -4.35
N GLY A 328 -10.51 18.59 -3.93
CA GLY A 328 -11.90 18.32 -4.30
C GLY A 328 -12.09 18.34 -5.82
N LEU A 329 -11.62 19.40 -6.48
CA LEU A 329 -11.63 19.53 -7.94
C LEU A 329 -10.92 18.36 -8.63
N PHE A 330 -9.72 17.98 -8.17
CA PHE A 330 -8.98 16.85 -8.75
C PHE A 330 -9.71 15.52 -8.56
N ASN A 331 -10.27 15.26 -7.38
CA ASN A 331 -11.01 14.04 -7.09
C ASN A 331 -12.24 13.89 -7.98
N TYR A 332 -12.98 14.98 -8.19
CA TYR A 332 -14.10 15.02 -9.14
C TYR A 332 -13.64 14.69 -10.56
N CYS A 333 -12.63 15.39 -11.08
CA CYS A 333 -12.10 15.14 -12.42
C CYS A 333 -11.64 13.69 -12.58
N ARG A 334 -10.99 13.11 -11.57
CA ARG A 334 -10.58 11.70 -11.58
C ARG A 334 -11.78 10.76 -11.68
N ARG A 335 -12.82 10.95 -10.85
CA ARG A 335 -14.02 10.12 -10.91
C ARG A 335 -14.76 10.27 -12.25
N LYS A 336 -14.83 11.49 -12.79
CA LYS A 336 -15.41 11.76 -14.12
C LYS A 336 -14.63 11.07 -15.24
N ALA A 337 -13.30 11.14 -15.21
CA ALA A 337 -12.44 10.42 -16.16
C ALA A 337 -12.66 8.90 -16.09
N ASN A 338 -12.70 8.34 -14.87
CA ASN A 338 -12.95 6.91 -14.68
C ASN A 338 -14.33 6.49 -15.21
N ARG A 339 -15.37 7.30 -14.97
CA ARG A 339 -16.71 7.05 -15.50
C ARG A 339 -16.72 7.09 -17.02
N LEU A 340 -16.04 8.06 -17.64
CA LEU A 340 -15.92 8.15 -19.10
C LEU A 340 -15.08 7.01 -19.68
N ASP A 341 -14.05 6.54 -18.98
CA ASP A 341 -13.30 5.35 -19.36
C ASP A 341 -14.23 4.14 -19.33
N GLN A 342 -14.98 3.97 -18.26
CA GLN A 342 -15.97 2.91 -18.12
C GLN A 342 -17.04 2.97 -19.21
N GLN A 343 -17.64 4.14 -19.48
CA GLN A 343 -18.65 4.31 -20.54
C GLN A 343 -18.08 4.03 -21.93
N LYS A 344 -16.89 4.55 -22.24
CA LYS A 344 -16.22 4.26 -23.51
C LYS A 344 -15.92 2.77 -23.65
N LEU A 345 -15.64 2.10 -22.54
CA LEU A 345 -15.44 0.66 -22.54
C LEU A 345 -16.76 -0.12 -22.64
N GLU A 346 -17.85 0.34 -22.01
CA GLU A 346 -19.21 -0.21 -22.17
C GLU A 346 -19.69 -0.05 -23.62
N GLU A 347 -19.44 1.10 -24.26
CA GLU A 347 -19.72 1.34 -25.69
C GLU A 347 -18.88 0.43 -26.60
N ILE A 348 -17.59 0.23 -26.27
CA ILE A 348 -16.73 -0.74 -26.98
C ILE A 348 -17.26 -2.16 -26.76
N GLU A 349 -17.68 -2.53 -25.55
CA GLU A 349 -18.24 -3.83 -25.17
C GLU A 349 -19.59 -4.10 -25.90
N GLU A 350 -20.44 -3.08 -26.09
CA GLU A 350 -21.67 -3.16 -26.89
C GLU A 350 -21.39 -3.25 -28.40
N GLU A 351 -20.38 -2.55 -28.93
CA GLU A 351 -19.96 -2.66 -30.34
C GLU A 351 -19.19 -3.97 -30.64
N SER A 352 -18.68 -4.65 -29.60
CA SER A 352 -17.89 -5.88 -29.71
C SER A 352 -18.65 -7.17 -29.38
N GLU A 353 -19.97 -7.21 -29.61
CA GLU A 353 -20.78 -8.45 -29.70
C GLU A 353 -20.21 -9.52 -30.68
N ALA A 354 -19.13 -9.22 -31.39
CA ALA A 354 -18.27 -10.19 -32.08
C ALA A 354 -16.90 -10.39 -31.38
N GLY A 355 -16.90 -10.98 -30.17
CA GLY A 355 -15.80 -11.81 -29.66
C GLY A 355 -14.74 -11.14 -28.76
N GLU A 356 -14.91 -11.35 -27.45
CA GLU A 356 -13.90 -11.48 -26.37
C GLU A 356 -12.91 -10.33 -26.06
N ALA A 357 -13.07 -9.72 -24.87
CA ALA A 357 -12.00 -9.63 -23.84
C ALA A 357 -12.57 -9.15 -22.49
N VAL A 358 -12.83 -10.07 -21.55
CA VAL A 358 -12.94 -9.73 -20.13
C VAL A 358 -11.59 -9.11 -19.72
N ARG A 359 -11.59 -7.87 -19.22
CA ARG A 359 -10.33 -7.16 -18.84
C ARG A 359 -9.53 -7.99 -17.84
N SER A 360 -8.20 -8.02 -17.91
CA SER A 360 -7.40 -8.77 -16.94
C SER A 360 -7.55 -8.24 -15.50
N PHE A 361 -7.32 -9.11 -14.52
CA PHE A 361 -7.29 -8.80 -13.08
C PHE A 361 -6.48 -7.52 -12.77
N GLY A 362 -5.22 -7.45 -13.25
CA GLY A 362 -4.35 -6.30 -13.03
C GLY A 362 -4.89 -5.00 -13.61
N THR A 363 -5.54 -5.06 -14.79
CA THR A 363 -6.19 -3.89 -15.41
C THR A 363 -7.36 -3.37 -14.56
N ARG A 364 -8.18 -4.29 -14.02
CA ARG A 364 -9.32 -3.93 -13.15
C ARG A 364 -8.85 -3.34 -11.83
N LEU A 365 -7.88 -3.96 -11.16
CA LEU A 365 -7.32 -3.43 -9.91
C LEU A 365 -6.61 -2.09 -10.09
N ASN A 366 -5.92 -1.88 -11.21
CA ASN A 366 -5.33 -0.59 -11.54
C ASN A 366 -6.38 0.52 -11.74
N THR A 367 -7.64 0.16 -11.98
CA THR A 367 -8.75 1.11 -12.03
C THR A 367 -9.37 1.35 -10.65
N LEU A 368 -9.58 0.29 -9.87
CA LEU A 368 -10.31 0.33 -8.60
C LEU A 368 -9.46 0.78 -7.41
N ALA A 369 -8.22 0.32 -7.32
CA ALA A 369 -7.32 0.57 -6.19
C ALA A 369 -5.86 0.84 -6.64
N PRO A 370 -5.60 1.80 -7.55
CA PRO A 370 -4.28 1.98 -8.16
C PRO A 370 -3.16 2.28 -7.17
N PHE A 371 -3.45 2.96 -6.05
CA PHE A 371 -2.44 3.28 -5.04
C PHE A 371 -2.15 2.06 -4.19
N ASP A 372 -3.18 1.54 -3.50
CA ASP A 372 -3.00 0.46 -2.53
C ASP A 372 -2.53 -0.83 -3.20
N ALA A 373 -3.13 -1.23 -4.34
CA ALA A 373 -2.69 -2.44 -5.03
C ALA A 373 -1.27 -2.31 -5.65
N THR A 374 -0.83 -1.10 -6.00
CA THR A 374 0.57 -0.86 -6.43
C THR A 374 1.55 -1.02 -5.26
N GLN A 375 1.20 -0.53 -4.06
CA GLN A 375 2.02 -0.76 -2.88
C GLN A 375 2.00 -2.24 -2.48
N GLY A 376 0.85 -2.90 -2.65
CA GLY A 376 0.71 -4.35 -2.53
C GLY A 376 1.72 -5.11 -3.38
N LEU A 377 1.74 -4.81 -4.67
CA LEU A 377 2.66 -5.41 -5.61
C LEU A 377 4.13 -5.12 -5.28
N ARG A 378 4.45 -3.91 -4.80
CA ARG A 378 5.81 -3.53 -4.38
C ARG A 378 6.30 -4.32 -3.18
N GLY A 379 5.42 -4.59 -2.21
CA GLY A 379 5.75 -5.43 -1.07
C GLY A 379 6.00 -6.88 -1.50
N LEU A 380 5.17 -7.42 -2.40
CA LEU A 380 5.39 -8.77 -2.95
C LEU A 380 6.70 -8.90 -3.72
N SER A 381 7.05 -7.89 -4.51
CA SER A 381 8.21 -7.93 -5.38
C SER A 381 9.52 -7.51 -4.74
N LYS A 382 9.52 -7.22 -3.42
CA LYS A 382 10.68 -6.69 -2.68
C LYS A 382 11.36 -5.51 -3.39
N GLY A 383 10.56 -4.67 -4.07
CA GLY A 383 11.01 -3.48 -4.79
C GLY A 383 11.33 -3.65 -6.29
N GLN A 384 11.27 -4.86 -6.86
CA GLN A 384 11.37 -5.06 -8.31
C GLN A 384 10.01 -4.83 -8.98
N PHE A 385 9.82 -3.67 -9.60
CA PHE A 385 8.50 -3.29 -10.11
C PHE A 385 8.36 -3.63 -11.61
N PRO A 386 7.22 -4.19 -12.05
CA PRO A 386 6.93 -4.39 -13.46
C PRO A 386 7.00 -3.09 -14.28
N ASP A 387 7.63 -3.12 -15.46
CA ASP A 387 7.66 -1.97 -16.38
C ASP A 387 6.24 -1.52 -16.81
N GLY A 388 5.27 -2.47 -16.83
CA GLY A 388 3.86 -2.22 -17.11
C GLY A 388 2.99 -1.84 -15.90
N GLY A 389 3.58 -1.84 -14.69
CA GLY A 389 2.87 -1.63 -13.43
C GLY A 389 1.79 -2.67 -13.14
N LEU A 390 0.80 -2.30 -12.33
CA LEU A 390 -0.26 -3.22 -11.91
C LEU A 390 -1.09 -3.76 -13.09
N GLY A 391 -1.20 -2.99 -14.19
CA GLY A 391 -1.92 -3.42 -15.39
C GLY A 391 -1.30 -4.61 -16.13
N SER A 392 -0.02 -4.93 -15.88
CA SER A 392 0.64 -6.10 -16.45
C SER A 392 0.58 -7.34 -15.56
N VAL A 393 -0.04 -7.24 -14.37
CA VAL A 393 -0.21 -8.39 -13.49
C VAL A 393 -1.34 -9.28 -14.00
N ASP A 394 -1.02 -10.55 -14.20
CA ASP A 394 -1.96 -11.57 -14.61
C ASP A 394 -2.24 -12.58 -13.49
N VAL A 395 -3.36 -13.28 -13.58
CA VAL A 395 -3.71 -14.40 -12.69
C VAL A 395 -3.80 -15.66 -13.53
N GLN A 396 -2.97 -16.64 -13.21
CA GLN A 396 -2.93 -17.91 -13.92
C GLN A 396 -3.03 -19.08 -12.95
N PHE A 397 -3.53 -20.20 -13.45
CA PHE A 397 -3.63 -21.44 -12.69
C PHE A 397 -2.48 -22.35 -13.10
N SER A 398 -1.85 -22.98 -12.10
CA SER A 398 -0.78 -23.94 -12.34
C SER A 398 -0.80 -24.99 -11.23
N SER A 399 -0.41 -26.21 -11.58
CA SER A 399 -0.20 -27.27 -10.60
C SER A 399 1.11 -27.00 -9.86
N TYR A 400 1.00 -26.60 -8.59
CA TYR A 400 2.06 -26.76 -7.60
C TYR A 400 1.78 -28.05 -6.84
N ASP A 401 2.44 -28.28 -5.71
CA ASP A 401 2.08 -29.43 -4.93
C ASP A 401 1.18 -29.12 -3.74
N GLU A 402 0.41 -30.11 -3.30
CA GLU A 402 -0.75 -29.91 -2.41
C GLU A 402 -0.33 -29.24 -1.09
N ALA A 403 0.93 -29.42 -0.70
CA ALA A 403 1.55 -28.81 0.47
C ALA A 403 1.86 -27.31 0.31
N ASP A 404 1.95 -26.80 -0.92
CA ASP A 404 2.23 -25.39 -1.18
C ASP A 404 1.00 -24.51 -0.90
N GLU A 405 1.25 -23.22 -0.63
CA GLU A 405 0.20 -22.22 -0.43
C GLU A 405 -0.72 -22.11 -1.65
N ILE A 406 -1.94 -21.63 -1.45
CA ILE A 406 -2.91 -21.42 -2.54
C ILE A 406 -2.42 -20.44 -3.63
N THR A 407 -1.52 -19.50 -3.30
CA THR A 407 -1.09 -18.42 -4.20
C THR A 407 0.42 -18.22 -4.19
N HIS A 408 1.02 -18.00 -5.36
CA HIS A 408 2.43 -17.67 -5.51
C HIS A 408 2.62 -16.47 -6.45
N TYR A 409 3.55 -15.56 -6.15
CA TYR A 409 3.88 -14.44 -7.05
C TYR A 409 5.23 -14.65 -7.72
N SER A 410 5.24 -14.68 -9.06
CA SER A 410 6.46 -14.67 -9.88
C SER A 410 6.77 -13.25 -10.34
N SER A 411 7.90 -12.71 -9.89
CA SER A 411 8.39 -11.40 -10.36
C SER A 411 8.92 -11.43 -11.80
N GLU A 412 9.36 -12.61 -12.27
CA GLU A 412 9.87 -12.80 -13.63
C GLU A 412 8.73 -12.79 -14.65
N ASP A 413 7.68 -13.58 -14.39
CA ASP A 413 6.51 -13.68 -15.27
C ASP A 413 5.49 -12.56 -15.06
N GLN A 414 5.62 -11.81 -13.95
CA GLN A 414 4.66 -10.81 -13.50
C GLN A 414 3.26 -11.41 -13.27
N THR A 415 3.22 -12.65 -12.79
CA THR A 415 1.99 -13.44 -12.68
C THR A 415 1.78 -13.87 -11.24
N ILE A 416 0.53 -13.78 -10.78
CA ILE A 416 0.08 -14.47 -9.57
C ILE A 416 -0.45 -15.83 -10.01
N PHE A 417 0.22 -16.88 -9.56
CA PHE A 417 -0.19 -18.25 -9.81
C PHE A 417 -1.11 -18.77 -8.69
N ILE A 418 -2.18 -19.44 -9.09
CA ILE A 418 -3.12 -20.13 -8.20
C ILE A 418 -2.81 -21.62 -8.25
N ASN A 419 -2.59 -22.24 -7.10
CA ASN A 419 -2.28 -23.66 -6.97
C ASN A 419 -3.53 -24.52 -7.19
N GLU A 420 -3.59 -25.23 -8.32
CA GLU A 420 -4.71 -26.12 -8.66
C GLU A 420 -4.76 -27.36 -7.76
N GLU A 421 -3.64 -27.77 -7.18
CA GLU A 421 -3.58 -28.93 -6.27
C GLU A 421 -3.93 -28.57 -4.83
N HIS A 422 -4.21 -27.30 -4.51
CA HIS A 422 -4.60 -26.91 -3.16
C HIS A 422 -5.94 -27.58 -2.76
N PRO A 423 -6.09 -28.13 -1.54
CA PRO A 423 -7.24 -28.97 -1.14
C PRO A 423 -8.62 -28.38 -1.44
N LEU A 424 -8.80 -27.08 -1.19
CA LEU A 424 -10.06 -26.40 -1.48
C LEU A 424 -10.36 -26.30 -2.98
N PHE A 425 -9.37 -25.95 -3.79
CA PHE A 425 -9.57 -25.79 -5.22
C PHE A 425 -9.88 -27.15 -5.86
N LYS A 426 -9.06 -28.15 -5.53
CA LYS A 426 -9.19 -29.52 -6.01
C LYS A 426 -10.54 -30.14 -5.62
N SER A 427 -10.97 -30.01 -4.36
CA SER A 427 -12.28 -30.51 -3.91
C SER A 427 -13.46 -29.84 -4.63
N LEU A 428 -13.38 -28.53 -4.92
CA LEU A 428 -14.40 -27.83 -5.70
C LEU A 428 -14.45 -28.31 -7.15
N GLU A 429 -13.28 -28.53 -7.78
CA GLU A 429 -13.16 -29.03 -9.14
C GLU A 429 -13.69 -30.47 -9.25
N GLU A 430 -13.26 -31.38 -8.38
CA GLU A 430 -13.70 -32.78 -8.31
C GLU A 430 -15.21 -32.92 -8.03
N SER A 431 -15.78 -31.99 -7.25
CA SER A 431 -17.21 -31.99 -6.95
C SER A 431 -18.10 -31.48 -8.10
N ASN A 432 -17.52 -31.10 -9.24
CA ASN A 432 -18.19 -30.44 -10.37
C ASN A 432 -18.94 -29.15 -9.96
N LYS A 433 -18.52 -28.50 -8.87
CA LYS A 433 -19.09 -27.22 -8.42
C LYS A 433 -18.32 -26.01 -8.96
N MET A 434 -17.19 -26.23 -9.62
CA MET A 434 -16.33 -25.20 -10.20
C MET A 434 -16.60 -25.05 -11.70
N SER A 435 -17.32 -24.01 -12.11
CA SER A 435 -17.39 -23.59 -13.53
C SER A 435 -16.17 -22.76 -13.91
N ASP A 436 -15.93 -22.54 -15.20
CA ASP A 436 -14.82 -21.69 -15.67
C ASP A 436 -14.92 -20.25 -15.12
N GLU A 437 -16.13 -19.69 -15.02
CA GLU A 437 -16.35 -18.38 -14.43
C GLU A 437 -16.07 -18.36 -12.93
N LEU A 438 -16.51 -19.40 -12.20
CA LEU A 438 -16.23 -19.53 -10.77
C LEU A 438 -14.74 -19.76 -10.51
N LYS A 439 -14.03 -20.48 -11.39
CA LYS A 439 -12.57 -20.65 -11.35
C LYS A 439 -11.88 -19.28 -11.39
N GLN A 440 -12.25 -18.43 -12.34
CA GLN A 440 -11.69 -17.07 -12.45
C GLN A 440 -12.01 -16.20 -11.22
N VAL A 441 -13.26 -16.22 -10.75
CA VAL A 441 -13.66 -15.49 -9.54
C VAL A 441 -12.87 -15.95 -8.31
N PHE A 442 -12.72 -17.26 -8.14
CA PHE A 442 -11.94 -17.84 -7.07
C PHE A 442 -10.47 -17.37 -7.13
N GLY A 443 -9.84 -17.50 -8.31
CA GLY A 443 -8.45 -17.12 -8.51
C GLY A 443 -8.18 -15.65 -8.17
N GLU A 444 -9.04 -14.75 -8.63
CA GLU A 444 -8.88 -13.32 -8.32
C GLU A 444 -9.13 -12.97 -6.85
N ALA A 445 -10.08 -13.66 -6.20
CA ALA A 445 -10.35 -13.46 -4.78
C ALA A 445 -9.13 -13.80 -3.92
N VAL A 446 -8.47 -14.94 -4.20
CA VAL A 446 -7.26 -15.34 -3.46
C VAL A 446 -6.04 -14.50 -3.87
N ALA A 447 -5.91 -14.10 -5.15
CA ALA A 447 -4.86 -13.19 -5.60
C ALA A 447 -4.94 -11.81 -4.92
N GLY A 448 -6.15 -11.33 -4.64
CA GLY A 448 -6.39 -10.11 -3.87
C GLY A 448 -5.84 -10.19 -2.44
N ASN A 449 -5.99 -11.33 -1.76
CA ASN A 449 -5.41 -11.56 -0.42
C ASN A 449 -3.88 -11.54 -0.43
N LEU A 450 -3.26 -12.10 -1.46
CA LEU A 450 -1.80 -12.04 -1.62
C LEU A 450 -1.34 -10.59 -1.78
N LEU A 451 -2.01 -9.78 -2.61
CA LEU A 451 -1.71 -8.36 -2.77
C LEU A 451 -1.90 -7.56 -1.47
N ALA A 452 -2.92 -7.88 -0.67
CA ALA A 452 -3.13 -7.27 0.64
C ALA A 452 -1.98 -7.58 1.61
N SER A 453 -1.48 -8.83 1.60
CA SER A 453 -0.29 -9.21 2.38
C SER A 453 0.95 -8.44 1.93
N GLY A 454 1.12 -8.26 0.62
CA GLY A 454 2.16 -7.39 0.07
C GLY A 454 2.04 -5.95 0.56
N TYR A 455 0.82 -5.43 0.68
CA TYR A 455 0.60 -4.04 1.11
C TYR A 455 1.08 -3.84 2.55
N LEU A 456 0.73 -4.78 3.43
CA LEU A 456 1.18 -4.77 4.82
C LEU A 456 2.72 -4.84 4.91
N GLY A 457 3.36 -5.69 4.11
CA GLY A 457 4.83 -5.76 4.05
C GLY A 457 5.47 -4.48 3.53
N HIS A 458 4.87 -3.81 2.54
CA HIS A 458 5.32 -2.50 2.09
C HIS A 458 5.28 -1.45 3.20
N HIS A 459 4.29 -1.54 4.10
CA HIS A 459 4.11 -0.62 5.23
C HIS A 459 4.87 -1.04 6.50
N GLY A 460 5.82 -1.98 6.39
CA GLY A 460 6.77 -2.30 7.45
C GLY A 460 6.27 -3.26 8.51
N VAL A 461 5.21 -4.03 8.23
CA VAL A 461 4.88 -5.21 9.05
C VAL A 461 6.01 -6.23 8.90
N GLU A 462 6.46 -6.78 10.03
CA GLU A 462 7.56 -7.75 10.06
C GLU A 462 7.21 -9.03 9.29
N ASP A 463 8.19 -9.59 8.57
CA ASP A 463 8.01 -10.77 7.71
C ASP A 463 7.41 -11.97 8.47
N ASN A 464 7.82 -12.18 9.73
CA ASN A 464 7.26 -13.23 10.58
C ASN A 464 5.74 -13.09 10.81
N LEU A 465 5.23 -11.86 11.00
CA LEU A 465 3.81 -11.59 11.19
C LEU A 465 3.03 -11.78 9.89
N LEU A 466 3.64 -11.43 8.75
CA LEU A 466 3.06 -11.69 7.43
C LEU A 466 2.98 -13.19 7.14
N ASP A 467 4.03 -13.94 7.45
CA ASP A 467 4.07 -15.39 7.27
C ASP A 467 3.03 -16.09 8.16
N ILE A 468 2.86 -15.66 9.41
CA ILE A 468 1.78 -16.14 10.29
C ILE A 468 0.41 -15.82 9.69
N SER A 469 0.20 -14.59 9.19
CA SER A 469 -1.08 -14.18 8.58
C SER A 469 -1.42 -14.99 7.33
N LYS A 470 -0.42 -15.29 6.50
CA LYS A 470 -0.58 -16.15 5.31
C LYS A 470 -0.90 -17.58 5.71
N SER A 471 -0.18 -18.15 6.69
CA SER A 471 -0.46 -19.49 7.24
C SER A 471 -1.91 -19.60 7.72
N ILE A 472 -2.40 -18.63 8.50
CA ILE A 472 -3.79 -18.61 8.98
C ILE A 472 -4.78 -18.61 7.81
N THR A 473 -4.49 -17.86 6.76
CA THR A 473 -5.34 -17.77 5.57
C THR A 473 -5.35 -19.10 4.81
N ASP A 474 -4.18 -19.69 4.56
CA ASP A 474 -4.03 -20.98 3.88
C ASP A 474 -4.71 -22.11 4.67
N ASP A 475 -4.47 -22.19 5.98
CA ASP A 475 -5.10 -23.16 6.88
C ASP A 475 -6.63 -23.04 6.88
N SER A 476 -7.15 -21.80 6.82
CA SER A 476 -8.59 -21.54 6.72
C SER A 476 -9.16 -22.06 5.39
N LEU A 477 -8.45 -21.87 4.28
CA LEU A 477 -8.86 -22.38 2.97
C LEU A 477 -8.81 -23.91 2.95
N ARG A 478 -7.75 -24.53 3.49
CA ARG A 478 -7.66 -26.00 3.64
C ARG A 478 -8.79 -26.55 4.47
N SER A 479 -9.11 -25.90 5.59
CA SER A 479 -10.25 -26.28 6.42
C SER A 479 -11.58 -26.21 5.66
N ALA A 480 -11.76 -25.21 4.78
CA ALA A 480 -12.98 -25.06 3.98
C ALA A 480 -13.21 -26.21 2.99
N ALA A 481 -12.16 -26.92 2.56
CA ALA A 481 -12.28 -28.11 1.71
C ALA A 481 -13.14 -29.20 2.39
N GLY A 482 -13.10 -29.27 3.72
CA GLY A 482 -13.91 -30.17 4.55
C GLY A 482 -15.43 -29.98 4.45
N TYR A 483 -15.92 -28.85 3.92
CA TYR A 483 -17.36 -28.68 3.62
C TYR A 483 -17.81 -29.39 2.35
N ILE A 484 -16.86 -29.76 1.49
CA ILE A 484 -17.13 -30.30 0.16
C ILE A 484 -16.83 -31.78 0.12
N ARG A 485 -15.70 -32.18 0.70
CA ARG A 485 -15.27 -33.57 0.80
C ARG A 485 -14.91 -33.92 2.25
N ASP A 486 -15.05 -35.20 2.58
CA ASP A 486 -14.57 -35.72 3.86
C ASP A 486 -13.05 -35.89 3.78
N GLU A 487 -12.31 -34.87 4.24
CA GLU A 487 -10.83 -34.85 4.14
C GLU A 487 -10.17 -36.08 4.76
N ILE A 488 -10.75 -36.63 5.84
CA ILE A 488 -10.19 -37.83 6.48
C ILE A 488 -10.35 -39.05 5.60
N GLU A 489 -11.52 -39.26 4.99
CA GLU A 489 -11.69 -40.36 4.04
C GLU A 489 -10.88 -40.14 2.75
N TYR A 490 -10.70 -38.89 2.33
CA TYR A 490 -9.82 -38.53 1.22
C TYR A 490 -8.36 -38.94 1.50
N PHE A 491 -7.79 -38.51 2.62
CA PHE A 491 -6.42 -38.88 2.99
C PHE A 491 -6.26 -40.38 3.20
N ILE A 492 -7.26 -41.06 3.76
CA ILE A 492 -7.23 -42.53 3.87
C ILE A 492 -7.15 -43.17 2.47
N SER A 493 -7.98 -42.73 1.52
CA SER A 493 -7.92 -43.22 0.14
C SER A 493 -6.57 -42.94 -0.50
N GLU A 494 -6.08 -41.70 -0.38
CA GLU A 494 -4.81 -41.28 -0.97
C GLU A 494 -3.60 -42.00 -0.36
N ILE A 495 -3.59 -42.28 0.95
CA ILE A 495 -2.52 -43.07 1.58
C ILE A 495 -2.41 -44.43 0.90
N HIS A 496 -3.54 -45.10 0.67
CA HIS A 496 -3.57 -46.42 0.03
C HIS A 496 -3.20 -46.32 -1.45
N ASP A 497 -3.77 -45.37 -2.19
CA ASP A 497 -3.55 -45.22 -3.63
C ASP A 497 -2.12 -44.74 -3.95
N ALA A 498 -1.65 -43.67 -3.30
CA ALA A 498 -0.31 -43.12 -3.52
C ALA A 498 0.77 -44.10 -3.08
N SER A 499 0.51 -44.92 -2.07
CA SER A 499 1.46 -45.96 -1.67
C SER A 499 1.63 -47.07 -2.72
N LEU A 500 0.70 -47.27 -3.66
CA LEU A 500 0.92 -48.22 -4.76
C LEU A 500 1.98 -47.71 -5.76
N GLU A 501 2.03 -46.39 -5.96
CA GLU A 501 2.97 -45.72 -6.86
C GLU A 501 4.31 -45.41 -6.16
N GLY A 502 4.26 -44.92 -4.93
CA GLY A 502 5.40 -44.49 -4.15
C GLY A 502 6.06 -43.18 -4.62
N GLY A 503 7.30 -42.98 -4.18
CA GLY A 503 8.06 -41.76 -4.45
C GLY A 503 7.36 -40.50 -3.97
N THR A 504 7.59 -39.41 -4.68
CA THR A 504 7.14 -38.06 -4.30
C THR A 504 5.62 -37.96 -4.07
N ARG A 505 4.79 -38.73 -4.79
CA ARG A 505 3.33 -38.72 -4.57
C ARG A 505 2.99 -39.23 -3.17
N TYR A 506 3.60 -40.34 -2.76
CA TYR A 506 3.35 -40.94 -1.45
C TYR A 506 3.91 -40.08 -0.30
N GLU A 507 5.11 -39.52 -0.49
CA GLU A 507 5.72 -38.59 0.46
C GLU A 507 4.80 -37.39 0.76
N LYS A 508 4.21 -36.78 -0.27
CA LYS A 508 3.30 -35.64 -0.14
C LYS A 508 2.00 -35.99 0.58
N VAL A 509 1.45 -37.18 0.33
CA VAL A 509 0.26 -37.64 1.05
C VAL A 509 0.56 -37.81 2.54
N VAL A 510 1.71 -38.40 2.91
CA VAL A 510 2.13 -38.51 4.31
C VAL A 510 2.25 -37.14 4.98
N VAL A 511 2.81 -36.15 4.27
CA VAL A 511 2.87 -34.76 4.76
C VAL A 511 1.46 -34.18 4.96
N GLY A 512 0.55 -34.38 4.01
CA GLY A 512 -0.84 -33.94 4.09
C GLY A 512 -1.58 -34.51 5.30
N VAL A 513 -1.37 -35.79 5.61
CA VAL A 513 -1.96 -36.48 6.77
C VAL A 513 -1.59 -35.82 8.08
N PHE A 514 -0.31 -35.55 8.31
CA PHE A 514 0.15 -34.92 9.56
C PHE A 514 -0.31 -33.46 9.67
N ARG A 515 -0.33 -32.71 8.57
CA ARG A 515 -0.90 -31.36 8.55
C ARG A 515 -2.39 -31.36 8.88
N HIS A 516 -3.14 -32.33 8.36
CA HIS A 516 -4.57 -32.43 8.61
C HIS A 516 -4.90 -32.63 10.10
N ILE A 517 -4.06 -33.35 10.83
CA ILE A 517 -4.19 -33.52 12.29
C ILE A 517 -3.46 -32.43 13.09
N SER A 518 -3.18 -31.28 12.46
CA SER A 518 -2.58 -30.07 13.07
C SER A 518 -1.16 -30.26 13.59
N VAL A 519 -0.36 -31.14 12.97
CA VAL A 519 1.05 -31.32 13.27
C VAL A 519 1.90 -30.58 12.24
N ALA A 520 2.85 -29.76 12.69
CA ALA A 520 3.73 -29.01 11.80
C ALA A 520 4.72 -29.95 11.09
N ILE A 521 4.70 -29.98 9.77
CA ILE A 521 5.56 -30.83 8.94
C ILE A 521 5.90 -30.17 7.60
N GLN A 522 7.14 -30.35 7.15
CA GLN A 522 7.68 -29.83 5.91
C GLN A 522 8.24 -30.97 5.04
N HIS A 523 7.90 -30.99 3.75
CA HIS A 523 8.49 -31.91 2.77
C HIS A 523 9.90 -31.43 2.38
N GLU A 524 10.88 -32.33 2.33
CA GLU A 524 12.27 -32.03 1.92
C GLU A 524 12.58 -32.58 0.53
N GLY A 525 12.07 -33.78 0.18
CA GLY A 525 12.00 -34.35 -1.18
C GLY A 525 13.29 -34.45 -2.01
N ALA A 526 14.46 -34.13 -1.45
CA ALA A 526 15.72 -34.07 -2.15
C ALA A 526 16.47 -35.42 -2.08
N SER A 527 17.25 -35.73 -3.12
CA SER A 527 18.12 -36.90 -3.10
C SER A 527 19.11 -36.84 -1.93
N ASP A 528 19.23 -37.95 -1.18
CA ASP A 528 20.11 -38.11 -0.01
C ASP A 528 19.72 -37.26 1.22
N LYS A 529 18.42 -36.95 1.34
CA LYS A 529 17.79 -36.32 2.51
C LYS A 529 16.59 -37.15 3.00
N PRO A 530 16.07 -36.91 4.22
CA PRO A 530 14.77 -37.45 4.62
C PRO A 530 13.65 -36.91 3.73
N ASP A 531 12.52 -37.62 3.69
CA ASP A 531 11.39 -37.23 2.84
C ASP A 531 10.66 -36.01 3.43
N ALA A 532 10.53 -35.94 4.75
CA ALA A 532 9.95 -34.80 5.46
C ALA A 532 10.52 -34.62 6.88
N ILE A 533 10.38 -33.41 7.42
CA ILE A 533 10.73 -33.05 8.81
C ILE A 533 9.45 -32.60 9.52
N LEU A 534 9.13 -33.27 10.61
CA LEU A 534 7.97 -33.02 11.46
C LEU A 534 8.45 -32.42 12.79
N THR A 535 7.77 -31.37 13.26
CA THR A 535 8.08 -30.70 14.54
C THR A 535 6.83 -30.61 15.40
N ILE A 536 6.90 -31.11 16.62
CA ILE A 536 5.82 -31.00 17.61
C ILE A 536 6.26 -30.02 18.69
N PRO A 537 5.59 -28.85 18.82
CA PRO A 537 5.90 -27.93 19.89
C PRO A 537 5.54 -28.56 21.24
N GLN A 538 6.48 -28.45 22.17
CA GLN A 538 6.29 -28.86 23.56
C GLN A 538 6.30 -27.61 24.43
N ALA A 539 5.28 -27.43 25.26
CA ALA A 539 5.26 -26.26 26.13
C ALA A 539 6.41 -26.36 27.17
N GLY A 540 7.28 -25.34 27.24
CA GLY A 540 8.35 -25.26 28.24
C GLY A 540 9.52 -26.27 28.12
N GLU A 541 9.57 -27.07 27.06
CA GLU A 541 10.69 -27.96 26.69
C GLU A 541 11.16 -27.63 25.25
N GLU A 542 12.25 -28.23 24.78
CA GLU A 542 12.62 -28.10 23.36
C GLU A 542 11.60 -28.82 22.48
N ASN A 543 11.29 -28.26 21.31
CA ASN A 543 10.37 -28.90 20.37
C ASN A 543 10.91 -30.27 19.97
N MET A 544 10.02 -31.25 19.86
CA MET A 544 10.42 -32.58 19.40
C MET A 544 10.37 -32.66 17.89
N SER A 545 11.43 -33.16 17.29
CA SER A 545 11.64 -33.18 15.84
C SER A 545 11.82 -34.61 15.31
N PHE A 546 11.23 -34.88 14.15
CA PHE A 546 11.18 -36.20 13.55
C PHE A 546 11.55 -36.14 12.07
N SER A 547 12.45 -37.01 11.62
CA SER A 547 12.68 -37.25 10.20
C SER A 547 11.76 -38.36 9.69
N ILE A 548 11.07 -38.14 8.58
CA ILE A 548 10.09 -39.07 8.02
C ILE A 548 10.66 -39.74 6.77
N GLU A 549 10.45 -41.06 6.66
CA GLU A 549 10.88 -41.90 5.54
C GLU A 549 9.69 -42.71 4.99
N ALA A 550 9.12 -42.26 3.87
CA ALA A 550 7.92 -42.82 3.25
C ALA A 550 8.29 -43.85 2.15
N LYS A 551 8.02 -45.14 2.41
CA LYS A 551 8.34 -46.25 1.49
C LYS A 551 7.08 -46.82 0.83
N GLY A 552 6.61 -46.16 -0.23
CA GLY A 552 5.39 -46.56 -0.96
C GLY A 552 5.61 -47.62 -2.04
N SER A 553 6.54 -47.41 -2.98
CA SER A 553 6.66 -48.16 -4.25
C SER A 553 7.02 -49.65 -4.10
N LYS A 554 7.24 -50.11 -2.86
CA LYS A 554 7.56 -51.47 -2.49
C LYS A 554 6.34 -52.14 -1.86
N GLY A 555 6.14 -53.42 -2.15
CA GLY A 555 5.07 -54.20 -1.51
C GLY A 555 5.38 -54.37 -0.02
N ILE A 556 6.30 -55.28 0.29
CA ILE A 556 6.82 -55.50 1.63
C ILE A 556 8.19 -54.83 1.74
N VAL A 557 8.34 -53.89 2.66
CA VAL A 557 9.60 -53.18 2.93
C VAL A 557 10.50 -54.04 3.81
N ASP A 558 11.75 -54.24 3.38
CA ASP A 558 12.77 -54.98 4.12
C ASP A 558 14.02 -54.12 4.42
N HIS A 559 15.05 -54.76 4.99
CA HIS A 559 16.31 -54.12 5.37
C HIS A 559 17.12 -53.49 4.22
N GLU A 560 16.91 -53.88 2.96
CA GLU A 560 17.55 -53.23 1.82
C GLU A 560 16.83 -51.95 1.41
N ASP A 561 15.50 -51.93 1.58
CA ASP A 561 14.62 -50.82 1.20
C ASP A 561 14.60 -49.70 2.25
N ALA A 562 14.71 -50.03 3.54
CA ALA A 562 14.82 -49.08 4.65
C ALA A 562 16.06 -49.40 5.49
N LYS A 563 17.25 -49.10 4.93
CA LYS A 563 18.52 -49.33 5.61
C LYS A 563 18.63 -48.43 6.84
N GLU A 564 18.75 -49.05 8.01
CA GLU A 564 18.89 -48.33 9.29
C GLU A 564 19.97 -47.25 9.22
N ALA A 565 21.17 -47.60 8.72
CA ALA A 565 22.26 -46.63 8.62
C ALA A 565 21.94 -45.40 7.73
N THR A 566 21.07 -45.56 6.74
CA THR A 566 20.61 -44.44 5.90
C THR A 566 19.62 -43.58 6.67
N VAL A 567 18.63 -44.20 7.31
CA VAL A 567 17.59 -43.51 8.11
C VAL A 567 18.22 -42.75 9.28
N SER A 568 19.11 -43.40 10.04
CA SER A 568 19.83 -42.80 11.17
C SER A 568 20.72 -41.64 10.73
N ARG A 569 21.41 -41.77 9.59
CA ARG A 569 22.18 -40.65 9.01
C ARG A 569 21.30 -39.47 8.64
N HIS A 570 20.16 -39.71 7.96
CA HIS A 570 19.23 -38.63 7.59
C HIS A 570 18.68 -37.91 8.83
N LYS A 571 18.32 -38.65 9.88
CA LYS A 571 17.92 -38.11 11.18
C LYS A 571 19.01 -37.21 11.78
N GLU A 572 20.25 -37.70 11.85
CA GLU A 572 21.38 -36.95 12.41
C GLU A 572 21.72 -35.69 11.60
N GLU A 573 21.76 -35.79 10.27
CA GLU A 573 22.06 -34.67 9.37
C GLU A 573 20.96 -33.60 9.38
N ALA A 574 19.70 -34.01 9.54
CA ALA A 574 18.56 -33.10 9.72
C ALA A 574 18.43 -32.56 11.15
N GLY A 575 19.25 -33.03 12.10
CA GLY A 575 19.19 -32.62 13.50
C GLY A 575 17.90 -33.04 14.22
N CYS A 576 17.28 -34.15 13.79
CA CYS A 576 16.03 -34.65 14.36
C CYS A 576 16.28 -35.54 15.59
N ASP A 577 15.34 -35.54 16.53
CA ASP A 577 15.39 -36.37 17.75
C ASP A 577 15.09 -37.85 17.46
N HIS A 578 14.17 -38.10 16.51
CA HIS A 578 13.69 -39.44 16.18
C HIS A 578 13.47 -39.59 14.66
N ALA A 579 13.42 -40.82 14.16
CA ALA A 579 13.05 -41.10 12.78
C ALA A 579 11.84 -42.05 12.70
N VAL A 580 10.98 -41.85 11.70
CA VAL A 580 9.79 -42.69 11.50
C VAL A 580 9.78 -43.20 10.07
N VAL A 581 9.79 -44.53 9.91
CA VAL A 581 9.64 -45.18 8.61
C VAL A 581 8.19 -45.59 8.40
N ILE A 582 7.60 -45.13 7.29
CA ILE A 582 6.19 -45.31 6.99
C ILE A 582 6.01 -46.14 5.72
N ALA A 583 5.29 -47.25 5.81
CA ALA A 583 5.07 -48.16 4.67
C ALA A 583 3.72 -48.88 4.74
N ARG A 584 3.32 -49.50 3.62
CA ARG A 584 2.15 -50.40 3.61
C ARG A 584 2.35 -51.61 4.49
N GLU A 585 3.43 -52.34 4.25
CA GLU A 585 3.77 -53.59 4.93
C GLU A 585 5.28 -53.66 5.15
N PHE A 586 5.69 -54.26 6.26
CA PHE A 586 7.09 -54.52 6.60
C PHE A 586 7.38 -56.01 6.62
N GLN A 587 8.62 -56.40 6.38
CA GLN A 587 9.06 -57.78 6.55
C GLN A 587 9.20 -58.09 8.05
N LEU A 588 8.26 -58.87 8.59
CA LEU A 588 8.22 -59.18 10.03
C LEU A 588 8.89 -60.52 10.37
N GLU A 589 8.76 -61.54 9.52
CA GLU A 589 9.27 -62.88 9.82
C GLU A 589 10.68 -63.13 9.27
N GLY A 590 11.56 -63.61 10.14
CA GLY A 590 12.86 -64.18 9.81
C GLY A 590 12.86 -65.70 9.84
N LYS A 591 14.03 -66.31 9.58
CA LYS A 591 14.15 -67.78 9.63
C LYS A 591 14.00 -68.31 11.06
N GLY A 592 13.09 -69.29 11.23
CA GLY A 592 12.96 -70.08 12.45
C GLY A 592 12.11 -69.44 13.55
N ASN A 593 10.98 -68.80 13.19
CA ASN A 593 10.06 -68.15 14.13
C ASN A 593 10.70 -67.02 14.96
N LYS A 594 11.62 -66.28 14.34
CA LYS A 594 12.26 -65.10 14.92
C LYS A 594 11.90 -63.89 14.08
N ASP A 595 11.95 -62.71 14.69
CA ASP A 595 11.80 -61.45 13.98
C ASP A 595 12.83 -61.32 12.85
N SER A 596 12.43 -60.62 11.80
CA SER A 596 13.26 -60.36 10.63
C SER A 596 14.59 -59.69 11.01
N ALA A 597 15.57 -59.77 10.12
CA ALA A 597 16.81 -59.01 10.31
C ALA A 597 16.52 -57.50 10.36
N PHE A 598 15.56 -57.04 9.55
CA PHE A 598 15.06 -55.68 9.52
C PHE A 598 14.64 -55.18 10.90
N LEU A 599 13.74 -55.88 11.60
CA LEU A 599 13.27 -55.48 12.93
C LEU A 599 14.36 -55.51 14.01
N ARG A 600 15.32 -56.44 13.90
CA ARG A 600 16.39 -56.60 14.90
C ARG A 600 17.54 -55.62 14.74
N GLU A 601 17.64 -54.96 13.60
CA GLU A 601 18.73 -54.03 13.27
C GLU A 601 18.33 -52.56 13.44
N MET A 602 17.06 -52.23 13.65
CA MET A 602 16.60 -50.85 13.87
C MET A 602 17.15 -50.26 15.18
N ASP A 603 17.57 -49.01 15.14
CA ASP A 603 18.00 -48.21 16.30
C ASP A 603 16.79 -47.88 17.21
N GLU A 604 17.06 -47.66 18.50
CA GLU A 604 16.01 -47.31 19.48
C GLU A 604 15.33 -45.95 19.22
N ASN A 605 15.93 -45.11 18.38
CA ASN A 605 15.37 -43.83 17.96
C ASN A 605 14.79 -43.86 16.54
N VAL A 606 14.48 -45.06 16.03
CA VAL A 606 13.81 -45.27 14.75
C VAL A 606 12.56 -46.13 14.99
N SER A 607 11.39 -45.57 14.71
CA SER A 607 10.12 -46.28 14.82
C SER A 607 9.54 -46.63 13.44
N LEU A 608 8.63 -47.59 13.45
CA LEU A 608 7.88 -48.03 12.26
C LEU A 608 6.42 -47.61 12.39
N MET A 609 5.80 -47.27 11.26
CA MET A 609 4.37 -46.95 11.17
C MET A 609 3.78 -47.54 9.89
N THR A 610 2.67 -48.26 10.00
CA THR A 610 1.98 -48.83 8.85
C THR A 610 0.88 -47.92 8.34
N ASN A 611 0.51 -48.03 7.06
CA ASN A 611 -0.63 -47.29 6.50
C ASN A 611 -1.93 -47.58 7.24
N GLU A 612 -2.10 -48.81 7.72
CA GLU A 612 -3.27 -49.20 8.52
C GLU A 612 -3.29 -48.51 9.89
N ALA A 613 -2.13 -48.36 10.54
CA ALA A 613 -2.01 -47.58 11.77
C ALA A 613 -2.25 -46.08 11.53
N MET A 614 -1.81 -45.53 10.39
CA MET A 614 -2.13 -44.15 10.00
C MET A 614 -3.63 -43.95 9.75
N GLU A 615 -4.27 -44.87 9.05
CA GLU A 615 -5.72 -44.84 8.83
C GLU A 615 -6.45 -44.87 10.18
N LYS A 616 -6.01 -45.74 11.10
CA LYS A 616 -6.56 -45.83 12.44
C LYS A 616 -6.42 -44.51 13.20
N LEU A 617 -5.23 -43.90 13.16
CA LEU A 617 -4.95 -42.58 13.74
C LEU A 617 -5.93 -41.53 13.20
N LEU A 618 -6.09 -41.42 11.89
CA LEU A 618 -7.00 -40.45 11.26
C LEU A 618 -8.47 -40.66 11.68
N ARG A 619 -8.98 -41.90 11.59
CA ARG A 619 -10.37 -42.22 11.98
C ARG A 619 -10.64 -41.92 13.45
N ARG A 620 -9.66 -42.14 14.33
CA ARG A 620 -9.78 -41.86 15.76
C ARG A 620 -9.67 -40.37 16.06
N HIS A 621 -8.75 -39.68 15.41
CA HIS A 621 -8.61 -38.23 15.52
C HIS A 621 -9.91 -37.50 15.14
N LYS A 622 -10.63 -38.00 14.12
CA LYS A 622 -11.96 -37.51 13.72
C LYS A 622 -12.98 -37.52 14.86
N ARG A 623 -13.00 -38.61 15.63
CA ARG A 623 -13.97 -38.81 16.73
C ARG A 623 -13.59 -38.01 17.97
N ARG A 624 -12.29 -38.03 18.31
CA ARG A 624 -11.71 -37.32 19.45
C ARG A 624 -10.23 -37.10 19.18
N ARG A 625 -9.81 -35.83 19.15
CA ARG A 625 -8.44 -35.43 18.77
C ARG A 625 -7.41 -36.04 19.71
N PHE A 626 -6.30 -36.52 19.13
CA PHE A 626 -5.12 -36.90 19.91
C PHE A 626 -4.41 -35.65 20.44
N THR A 627 -3.81 -35.76 21.60
CA THR A 627 -2.89 -34.76 22.14
C THR A 627 -1.52 -34.85 21.46
N HIS A 628 -0.75 -33.76 21.45
CA HIS A 628 0.63 -33.79 20.95
C HIS A 628 1.49 -34.85 21.65
N GLN A 629 1.31 -35.05 22.96
CA GLN A 629 2.03 -36.12 23.68
C GLN A 629 1.67 -37.52 23.17
N GLN A 630 0.39 -37.78 22.91
CA GLN A 630 -0.01 -39.08 22.36
C GLN A 630 0.50 -39.28 20.94
N ILE A 631 0.55 -38.21 20.13
CA ILE A 631 1.17 -38.28 18.80
C ILE A 631 2.67 -38.59 18.93
N ILE A 632 3.37 -37.95 19.87
CA ILE A 632 4.77 -38.29 20.19
C ILE A 632 4.89 -39.77 20.58
N ASP A 633 4.07 -40.25 21.52
CA ASP A 633 4.11 -41.64 21.98
C ASP A 633 3.84 -42.66 20.85
N ILE A 634 3.04 -42.28 19.85
CA ILE A 634 2.79 -43.06 18.64
C ILE A 634 3.99 -43.01 17.69
N LEU A 635 4.61 -41.85 17.51
CA LEU A 635 5.77 -41.65 16.63
C LEU A 635 7.09 -42.16 17.24
N THR A 636 7.17 -42.36 18.55
CA THR A 636 8.33 -42.96 19.24
C THR A 636 8.04 -44.37 19.75
N ASN A 637 7.09 -45.06 19.13
CA ASN A 637 6.69 -46.39 19.56
C ASN A 637 7.85 -47.39 19.40
N ASN A 638 7.85 -48.43 20.24
CA ASN A 638 8.73 -49.60 20.13
C ASN A 638 7.90 -50.89 19.91
N GLU A 639 6.69 -50.73 19.37
CA GLU A 639 5.74 -51.82 19.22
C GLU A 639 6.03 -52.63 17.95
N HIS A 640 5.68 -53.92 17.98
CA HIS A 640 5.78 -54.72 16.78
C HIS A 640 4.76 -54.24 15.73
N PRO A 641 5.07 -54.18 14.43
CA PRO A 641 4.17 -53.60 13.43
C PRO A 641 2.75 -54.19 13.36
N ASN A 642 2.56 -55.45 13.76
CA ASN A 642 1.24 -56.08 13.85
C ASN A 642 0.36 -55.49 14.96
N ASP A 643 0.97 -54.92 15.99
CA ASP A 643 0.29 -54.44 17.19
C ASP A 643 0.04 -52.92 17.13
N LEU A 644 0.59 -52.22 16.12
CA LEU A 644 0.50 -50.76 15.98
C LEU A 644 -0.95 -50.25 15.90
N VAL A 645 -1.84 -50.98 15.23
CA VAL A 645 -3.26 -50.58 15.12
C VAL A 645 -3.93 -50.63 16.49
N GLU A 646 -3.62 -51.64 17.31
CA GLU A 646 -4.11 -51.76 18.68
C GLU A 646 -3.46 -50.73 19.59
N TYR A 647 -2.16 -50.46 19.42
CA TYR A 647 -1.44 -49.44 20.17
C TYR A 647 -1.98 -48.03 19.91
N VAL A 648 -2.29 -47.67 18.66
CA VAL A 648 -2.96 -46.41 18.34
C VAL A 648 -4.35 -46.34 18.99
N GLU A 649 -5.09 -47.45 19.05
CA GLU A 649 -6.37 -47.52 19.78
C GLU A 649 -6.17 -47.29 21.28
N GLU A 650 -5.21 -47.98 21.90
CA GLU A 650 -4.89 -47.85 23.33
C GLU A 650 -4.55 -46.39 23.66
N LYS A 651 -3.65 -45.77 22.88
CA LYS A 651 -3.31 -44.35 23.05
C LYS A 651 -4.49 -43.44 22.85
N TRP A 652 -5.41 -43.76 21.95
CA TRP A 652 -6.63 -42.99 21.78
C TRP A 652 -7.61 -43.14 22.95
N GLU A 653 -7.72 -44.33 23.53
CA GLU A 653 -8.55 -44.57 24.72
C GLU A 653 -8.05 -43.77 25.92
N GLU A 654 -6.73 -43.57 26.04
CA GLU A 654 -6.12 -42.70 27.03
C GLU A 654 -6.55 -41.22 26.89
N THR A 655 -7.07 -40.78 25.74
CA THR A 655 -7.48 -39.39 25.54
C THR A 655 -8.53 -39.00 26.59
N PRO A 656 -8.43 -37.83 27.24
CA PRO A 656 -9.31 -37.48 28.33
C PRO A 656 -10.80 -37.55 27.96
N GLU A 657 -11.61 -38.10 28.86
CA GLU A 657 -13.06 -38.16 28.66
C GLU A 657 -13.68 -36.74 28.71
N PRO A 658 -14.69 -36.44 27.87
CA PRO A 658 -15.37 -35.15 27.86
C PRO A 658 -15.89 -34.70 29.23
N GLY A 659 -16.32 -35.65 30.08
CA GLY A 659 -16.82 -35.35 31.43
C GLY A 659 -15.74 -34.82 32.38
N ILE A 660 -14.56 -35.45 32.41
CA ILE A 660 -13.43 -35.00 33.23
C ILE A 660 -12.85 -33.69 32.69
N MET A 661 -12.74 -33.58 31.37
CA MET A 661 -12.33 -32.35 30.70
C MET A 661 -13.25 -31.20 31.08
N GLY A 662 -14.57 -31.41 30.99
CA GLY A 662 -15.54 -30.38 31.32
C GLY A 662 -15.48 -29.91 32.76
N GLU A 663 -15.26 -30.82 33.71
CA GLU A 663 -15.08 -30.45 35.11
C GLU A 663 -13.81 -29.64 35.37
N ILE A 664 -12.67 -30.05 34.79
CA ILE A 664 -11.40 -29.32 34.91
C ILE A 664 -11.55 -27.89 34.36
N LEU A 665 -12.14 -27.75 33.17
CA LEU A 665 -12.38 -26.46 32.54
C LEU A 665 -13.37 -25.61 33.34
N GLN A 666 -14.42 -26.22 33.89
CA GLN A 666 -15.41 -25.54 34.71
C GLN A 666 -14.81 -25.00 36.02
N ILE A 667 -13.92 -25.76 36.66
CA ILE A 667 -13.21 -25.32 37.86
C ILE A 667 -12.34 -24.11 37.54
N GLY A 668 -11.56 -24.17 36.45
CA GLY A 668 -10.74 -23.05 35.99
C GLY A 668 -11.57 -21.81 35.68
N TRP A 669 -12.67 -21.97 34.94
CA TRP A 669 -13.59 -20.88 34.58
C TRP A 669 -14.22 -20.20 35.80
N GLU A 670 -14.67 -20.99 36.79
CA GLU A 670 -15.22 -20.48 38.03
C GLU A 670 -14.18 -19.72 38.86
N ALA A 671 -12.94 -20.21 38.88
CA ALA A 671 -11.82 -19.56 39.55
C ALA A 671 -11.55 -18.17 38.96
N GLN A 672 -11.41 -18.12 37.64
CA GLN A 672 -11.06 -16.93 36.88
C GLN A 672 -12.17 -15.86 36.96
N LYS A 673 -13.45 -16.29 37.00
CA LYS A 673 -14.58 -15.38 37.26
C LYS A 673 -14.58 -14.80 38.68
N LYS A 674 -14.18 -15.58 39.68
CA LYS A 674 -14.12 -15.14 41.08
C LYS A 674 -12.94 -14.19 41.32
N ASN A 675 -11.82 -14.41 40.64
CA ASN A 675 -10.64 -13.56 40.73
C ASN A 675 -9.97 -13.42 39.36
N ARG A 676 -10.19 -12.26 38.72
CA ARG A 676 -9.63 -11.97 37.39
C ARG A 676 -8.12 -11.68 37.38
N VAL A 677 -7.51 -11.48 38.56
CA VAL A 677 -6.09 -11.11 38.67
C VAL A 677 -5.18 -12.34 38.79
N ASN A 678 -5.67 -13.41 39.42
CA ASN A 678 -4.90 -14.64 39.61
C ASN A 678 -5.40 -15.73 38.65
N LYS A 679 -4.51 -16.25 37.81
CA LYS A 679 -4.83 -17.35 36.91
C LYS A 679 -5.09 -18.64 37.71
N PRO A 680 -6.07 -19.48 37.32
CA PRO A 680 -6.22 -20.81 37.91
C PRO A 680 -4.96 -21.65 37.70
N SER A 681 -4.62 -22.47 38.70
CA SER A 681 -3.49 -23.38 38.65
C SER A 681 -3.92 -24.84 38.73
N ILE A 682 -3.09 -25.75 38.23
CA ILE A 682 -3.35 -27.20 38.36
C ILE A 682 -3.53 -27.61 39.82
N GLY A 683 -2.75 -27.01 40.73
CA GLY A 683 -2.87 -27.27 42.17
C GLY A 683 -4.25 -26.89 42.72
N MET A 684 -4.85 -25.81 42.20
CA MET A 684 -6.21 -25.43 42.56
C MET A 684 -7.23 -26.46 42.05
N VAL A 685 -7.09 -26.90 40.80
CA VAL A 685 -7.99 -27.90 40.20
C VAL A 685 -7.97 -29.21 40.99
N LEU A 686 -6.79 -29.68 41.37
CA LEU A 686 -6.62 -30.89 42.18
C LEU A 686 -7.21 -30.77 43.60
N ALA A 687 -7.31 -29.56 44.13
CA ALA A 687 -7.88 -29.30 45.45
C ALA A 687 -9.42 -29.15 45.43
N ASP A 688 -10.05 -29.04 44.26
CA ASP A 688 -11.51 -28.97 44.13
C ASP A 688 -12.13 -30.35 44.40
N ALA A 689 -13.19 -30.39 45.20
CA ALA A 689 -13.84 -31.63 45.62
C ALA A 689 -14.25 -32.53 44.44
N ARG A 690 -14.68 -31.94 43.31
CA ARG A 690 -15.08 -32.68 42.09
C ARG A 690 -13.96 -33.54 41.52
N ILE A 691 -12.72 -33.07 41.62
CA ILE A 691 -11.51 -33.74 41.10
C ILE A 691 -10.87 -34.61 42.18
N LEU A 692 -10.84 -34.12 43.41
CA LEU A 692 -10.25 -34.82 44.55
C LEU A 692 -10.98 -36.14 44.84
N GLU A 693 -12.32 -36.16 44.77
CA GLU A 693 -13.13 -37.37 44.99
C GLU A 693 -12.91 -38.46 43.91
N ARG A 694 -12.44 -38.05 42.72
CA ARG A 694 -12.17 -38.95 41.59
C ARG A 694 -10.72 -39.42 41.52
N GLU A 695 -9.88 -38.99 42.46
CA GLU A 695 -8.45 -39.31 42.52
C GLU A 695 -7.69 -39.06 41.20
N VAL A 696 -8.08 -38.02 40.45
CA VAL A 696 -7.45 -37.70 39.16
C VAL A 696 -6.00 -37.25 39.38
N PRO A 697 -5.01 -37.89 38.74
CA PRO A 697 -3.62 -37.57 38.99
C PRO A 697 -3.22 -36.25 38.31
N LYS A 698 -2.22 -35.57 38.89
CA LYS A 698 -1.75 -34.24 38.46
C LYS A 698 -1.40 -34.17 36.97
N ASN A 699 -0.70 -35.17 36.46
CA ASN A 699 -0.34 -35.27 35.05
C ASN A 699 -1.56 -35.34 34.15
N LYS A 700 -2.64 -36.02 34.57
CA LYS A 700 -3.88 -36.08 33.78
C LYS A 700 -4.55 -34.71 33.65
N VAL A 701 -4.54 -33.91 34.71
CA VAL A 701 -5.06 -32.53 34.68
C VAL A 701 -4.20 -31.65 33.77
N ALA A 702 -2.87 -31.75 33.87
CA ALA A 702 -1.95 -31.04 32.98
C ALA A 702 -2.20 -31.39 31.51
N ASN A 703 -2.28 -32.69 31.21
CA ASN A 703 -2.51 -33.19 29.87
C ASN A 703 -3.87 -32.73 29.30
N VAL A 704 -4.91 -32.63 30.13
CA VAL A 704 -6.21 -32.07 29.71
C VAL A 704 -6.07 -30.61 29.30
N ILE A 705 -5.47 -29.79 30.15
CA ILE A 705 -5.35 -28.34 29.89
C ILE A 705 -4.50 -28.11 28.64
N GLU A 706 -3.40 -28.83 28.51
CA GLU A 706 -2.53 -28.77 27.35
C GLU A 706 -3.21 -29.28 26.07
N ALA A 707 -3.89 -30.43 26.14
CA ALA A 707 -4.67 -30.97 25.03
C ALA A 707 -5.61 -29.92 24.46
N VAL A 708 -6.31 -29.23 25.35
CA VAL A 708 -7.28 -28.21 24.99
C VAL A 708 -6.59 -26.96 24.47
N ALA A 709 -5.53 -26.49 25.13
CA ALA A 709 -4.76 -25.31 24.71
C ALA A 709 -4.24 -25.47 23.28
N VAL A 710 -3.57 -26.60 23.01
CA VAL A 710 -3.01 -26.92 21.70
C VAL A 710 -4.09 -27.16 20.64
N SER A 711 -5.15 -27.90 20.99
CA SER A 711 -6.16 -28.30 19.99
C SER A 711 -7.17 -27.20 19.66
N THR A 712 -7.35 -26.21 20.53
CA THR A 712 -8.39 -25.19 20.38
C THR A 712 -7.88 -23.76 20.32
N GLY A 713 -6.70 -23.47 20.88
CA GLY A 713 -6.22 -22.10 21.10
C GLY A 713 -7.08 -21.28 22.08
N MET A 714 -8.09 -21.89 22.71
CA MET A 714 -9.01 -21.21 23.64
C MET A 714 -8.52 -21.20 25.09
N ILE A 715 -7.34 -21.78 25.33
CA ILE A 715 -6.67 -21.79 26.62
C ILE A 715 -5.21 -21.38 26.42
N ASP A 716 -4.77 -20.40 27.20
CA ASP A 716 -3.35 -20.13 27.41
C ASP A 716 -2.87 -20.95 28.61
N TYR A 717 -1.85 -21.77 28.46
CA TYR A 717 -1.33 -22.63 29.53
C TYR A 717 0.18 -22.46 29.68
N ASP A 718 0.59 -22.00 30.86
CA ASP A 718 1.99 -21.90 31.24
C ASP A 718 2.37 -23.12 32.08
N ARG A 719 3.14 -24.04 31.47
CA ARG A 719 3.64 -25.25 32.13
C ARG A 719 4.64 -24.94 33.28
N GLN A 720 5.36 -23.82 33.26
CA GLN A 720 6.33 -23.48 34.32
C GLN A 720 5.62 -23.08 35.62
N SER A 721 4.66 -22.17 35.51
CA SER A 721 3.83 -21.77 36.66
C SER A 721 2.70 -22.77 36.95
N GLN A 722 2.39 -23.65 36.00
CA GLN A 722 1.23 -24.55 36.00
C GLN A 722 -0.09 -23.80 36.14
N GLU A 723 -0.13 -22.59 35.58
CA GLU A 723 -1.28 -21.71 35.53
C GLU A 723 -1.85 -21.68 34.11
N PHE A 724 -3.16 -21.49 34.00
CA PHE A 724 -3.85 -21.43 32.72
C PHE A 724 -4.90 -20.34 32.71
N GLU A 725 -5.28 -19.89 31.53
CA GLU A 725 -6.34 -18.91 31.33
C GLU A 725 -7.29 -19.40 30.24
N LEU A 726 -8.58 -19.44 30.53
CA LEU A 726 -9.61 -19.77 29.54
C LEU A 726 -10.11 -18.49 28.88
N PHE A 727 -10.09 -18.46 27.55
CA PHE A 727 -10.64 -17.35 26.76
C PHE A 727 -12.12 -17.54 26.42
N GLN A 728 -12.65 -18.75 26.57
CA GLN A 728 -14.03 -19.11 26.26
C GLN A 728 -14.69 -19.95 27.36
N GLN A 729 -16.02 -20.04 27.32
CA GLN A 729 -16.76 -20.88 28.26
C GLN A 729 -16.43 -22.36 28.04
N PRO A 730 -16.34 -23.17 29.12
CA PRO A 730 -16.08 -24.61 29.03
C PRO A 730 -16.97 -25.35 28.05
N SER A 731 -18.25 -24.98 27.93
CA SER A 731 -19.18 -25.62 26.97
C SER A 731 -18.77 -25.43 25.51
N VAL A 732 -18.25 -24.24 25.15
CA VAL A 732 -17.78 -23.93 23.78
C VAL A 732 -16.50 -24.70 23.49
N ILE A 733 -15.59 -24.72 24.46
CA ILE A 733 -14.33 -25.46 24.36
C ILE A 733 -14.60 -26.97 24.21
N LEU A 734 -15.54 -27.52 24.98
CA LEU A 734 -15.94 -28.93 24.89
C LEU A 734 -16.58 -29.27 23.55
N GLU A 735 -17.41 -28.39 23.00
CA GLU A 735 -18.02 -28.57 21.67
C GLU A 735 -16.94 -28.67 20.58
N GLN A 736 -15.87 -27.87 20.67
CA GLN A 736 -14.76 -27.95 19.73
C GLN A 736 -13.86 -29.18 19.94
N MET A 737 -13.72 -29.64 21.19
CA MET A 737 -12.96 -30.84 21.53
C MET A 737 -13.73 -32.15 21.22
N ALA A 738 -15.06 -32.09 21.17
CA ALA A 738 -15.95 -33.22 20.90
C ALA A 738 -16.61 -33.05 19.52
N LEU A 739 -15.98 -33.58 18.47
CA LEU A 739 -16.56 -33.64 17.12
C LEU A 739 -17.60 -34.77 16.97
N GLU A 740 -18.58 -34.86 17.88
CA GLU A 740 -19.85 -35.52 17.57
C GLU A 740 -21.01 -34.68 18.12
N PRO A 741 -21.93 -34.20 17.25
CA PRO A 741 -23.29 -33.94 17.70
C PRO A 741 -23.83 -35.27 18.20
N GLN A 742 -24.26 -35.33 19.46
CA GLN A 742 -25.14 -36.42 19.89
C GLN A 742 -26.23 -36.57 18.83
N ASP A 743 -26.42 -37.80 18.35
CA ASP A 743 -27.54 -38.21 17.51
C ASP A 743 -28.81 -37.45 17.96
N ARG A 744 -29.14 -36.37 17.25
CA ARG A 744 -30.44 -35.74 17.37
C ARG A 744 -31.39 -36.71 16.68
N GLU A 745 -31.90 -37.66 17.46
CA GLU A 745 -33.06 -38.44 17.09
C GLU A 745 -34.08 -37.51 16.43
N ASN A 746 -34.48 -37.89 15.22
CA ASN A 746 -35.55 -37.28 14.46
C ASN A 746 -36.83 -37.14 15.31
N THR A 747 -36.99 -36.03 16.03
CA THR A 747 -38.31 -35.50 16.33
C THR A 747 -38.74 -34.64 15.16
N ASN A 748 -39.33 -35.31 14.18
CA ASN A 748 -40.20 -34.68 13.19
C ASN A 748 -41.21 -33.79 13.92
N LEU A 749 -41.06 -32.48 13.79
CA LEU A 749 -42.15 -31.54 13.98
C LEU A 749 -42.90 -31.45 12.65
N SER A 750 -43.93 -32.30 12.52
CA SER A 750 -45.12 -31.92 11.78
C SER A 750 -45.93 -30.98 12.66
N ASP A 751 -45.87 -29.68 12.36
CA ASP A 751 -47.00 -28.74 12.34
C ASP A 751 -46.54 -27.38 11.80
#